data_AF-A0AB32WQF1-F1
#
_entry.id   AF-A0AB32WQF1-F1
#
_cell.length_a   1.000
_cell.length_b   1.000
_cell.length_c   1.000
_cell.angle_alpha   90.00
_cell.angle_beta   90.00
_cell.angle_gamma   90.00
#
_symmetry.space_group_name_H-M   'P 1'
#
loop_
_entity.id
_entity.type
_entity.pdbx_description
1 polymer ?
#
loop_
_entity_poly.entity_id
_entity_poly.type
_entity_poly.pdbx_seq_one_letter_code
_entity_poly.pdbx_strand_id
1 'polypeptide(L)'
;MIWKVQRPCHACRLRHWSMLRHHQHLPSSARAGFFIGDGAGVGKGRTIAGLIWENWHHGRRKALWISVGSDLKFDARRDLDDVGAACIEVHALNKLPYSKLDSKSVGIRQGVVFLTYSSLIASSEKGRSRLQQLVQWCGSGFDGLVIFDECHKAKNLVPEAGSQPTRTGEAVLEIQARLPEARVIYCSATGASEPRNMGYMVRLGLWGHGTCFPDFQRFLVALEKGGVGALELVAMDMKARGMYVCRTLSYKGVEFEVIEAPLEAEMEAMYKKAAELWAELRVELLSASAFHSNEKPNPSQLWRMYWSSHQRFFRHMCMSAKVPATVRLAKQALKEDKCVVIGLQSTGEARTEEAVTKYGLELDDFVSGPRELLLKFVEENYPLPEKPEPLQGDESVKELQRKRHSATPGVSLKGRVRKVAKWKPASDGESDEESDTDSGHESTESDDEFQICEICNSEEERKKLLQCSCCGKLVHPACLVPPITDLVPEKWSCYSCKEKTDEYMQARRVYIEELLKRYEQALQRKSKILDIIRSLDLPNNPLDDIIDQLGGPDKVAEMTGRRGMLVRASSGKGVTYQARNTKEVTMEMVNMHEKQLFMDGKKLVAIISEAGSAGVSLQADRRALNQKRRVHLTLELPWSADRAIQQFGRTHRSNQASAPEYRLLFTNLGGERRFASIVAKRLESLGALTQGDRRAGPSLSAYNYDSSYGKKSLMVMYRGIMEQDNLPVVPPGCSAEKPDTIQDFITKAKAALVSVGIVRDTVLGNGKDNGKFSGRIVDSDMHDVGRFLNRLLGLPPDIQNRLFELFISILDVLVQNARIEGNLDSGIVDMKANIIELQGNPKTVHVDQMSGALTVLFTFTLDRGITWESASTMLDEKKKDGLGSASDGFYESRREWLGRRHFILAFESSASGMFKIVRPAVGESVREMPLAELKNKYRKISLLEKARSGWEDEYEVSSKQCMHGPNCKLGNFCTVGRRIQEVNVLGGLILPVWGTIEKALSKQARLSHRRLRVVRLETTADNQRIVGLLVPNAAVETVLQDLAWVQDIED
;
A
#
# COMPACT_ATOMS: atom_id res chain seq x y z
N MET A 1 -2.83 56.41 -2.83
CA MET A 1 -4.30 56.52 -2.59
C MET A 1 -4.78 55.25 -1.90
N ILE A 2 -5.65 55.46 -0.94
CA ILE A 2 -6.02 54.59 0.19
C ILE A 2 -6.87 53.38 -0.27
N TRP A 3 -6.40 52.15 -0.06
CA TRP A 3 -7.27 50.97 -0.06
C TRP A 3 -7.89 50.82 1.33
N LYS A 4 -9.14 51.27 1.46
CA LYS A 4 -9.98 51.09 2.65
C LYS A 4 -10.22 49.59 2.90
N VAL A 5 -10.02 49.24 4.17
CA VAL A 5 -10.42 48.04 4.92
C VAL A 5 -11.59 47.24 4.31
N GLN A 6 -11.25 46.18 3.57
CA GLN A 6 -12.03 44.95 3.49
C GLN A 6 -11.06 43.81 3.81
N ARG A 7 -11.44 42.88 4.69
CA ARG A 7 -10.60 41.73 5.06
C ARG A 7 -10.08 41.04 3.77
N PRO A 8 -8.76 40.96 3.53
CA PRO A 8 -8.25 40.38 2.29
C PRO A 8 -8.67 38.92 2.18
N CYS A 9 -9.17 38.50 1.02
CA CYS A 9 -9.58 37.12 0.78
C CYS A 9 -8.38 36.17 1.06
N HIS A 10 -8.64 34.97 1.58
CA HIS A 10 -7.58 34.05 2.00
C HIS A 10 -6.62 33.63 0.87
N ALA A 11 -7.05 33.70 -0.40
CA ALA A 11 -6.17 33.47 -1.55
C ALA A 11 -5.10 34.57 -1.70
N CYS A 12 -5.40 35.83 -1.33
CA CYS A 12 -4.44 36.92 -1.31
C CYS A 12 -3.34 36.70 -0.25
N ARG A 13 -3.69 36.16 0.92
CA ARG A 13 -2.68 35.83 1.95
C ARG A 13 -1.73 34.75 1.45
N LEU A 14 -2.23 33.69 0.83
CA LEU A 14 -1.39 32.60 0.35
C LEU A 14 -0.42 33.03 -0.76
N ARG A 15 -0.88 33.87 -1.70
CA ARG A 15 -0.02 34.51 -2.70
C ARG A 15 1.12 35.26 -2.02
N HIS A 16 0.80 36.08 -1.03
CA HIS A 16 1.80 36.83 -0.25
C HIS A 16 2.86 35.94 0.42
N TRP A 17 2.46 34.85 1.09
CA TRP A 17 3.41 33.92 1.74
C TRP A 17 4.33 33.23 0.73
N SER A 18 3.77 32.74 -0.38
CA SER A 18 4.58 32.08 -1.41
C SER A 18 5.57 33.04 -2.07
N MET A 19 5.16 34.30 -2.27
CA MET A 19 6.01 35.34 -2.84
C MET A 19 7.17 35.69 -1.91
N LEU A 20 6.88 35.93 -0.62
CA LEU A 20 7.92 36.16 0.40
C LEU A 20 8.94 35.03 0.41
N ARG A 21 8.49 33.78 0.38
CA ARG A 21 9.40 32.62 0.36
C ARG A 21 10.20 32.55 -0.94
N HIS A 22 9.58 32.81 -2.09
CA HIS A 22 10.25 32.84 -3.39
C HIS A 22 11.25 33.99 -3.55
N HIS A 23 11.25 34.99 -2.69
CA HIS A 23 12.30 36.03 -2.65
C HIS A 23 13.55 35.59 -1.87
N GLN A 24 13.48 34.50 -1.11
CA GLN A 24 14.59 34.00 -0.31
C GLN A 24 15.43 32.97 -1.08
N HIS A 25 16.73 32.95 -0.78
CA HIS A 25 17.66 31.93 -1.25
C HIS A 25 18.11 31.07 -0.07
N LEU A 26 18.26 29.77 -0.32
CA LEU A 26 18.84 28.84 0.64
C LEU A 26 20.35 29.09 0.76
N PRO A 27 21.02 28.60 1.82
CA PRO A 27 22.47 28.68 1.95
C PRO A 27 23.25 28.06 0.78
N SER A 28 22.62 27.15 0.02
CA SER A 28 23.14 26.59 -1.23
C SER A 28 23.06 27.52 -2.45
N SER A 29 22.67 28.79 -2.26
CA SER A 29 22.38 29.79 -3.31
C SER A 29 21.21 29.44 -4.23
N ALA A 30 20.47 28.36 -3.98
CA ALA A 30 19.28 28.02 -4.74
C ALA A 30 18.05 28.76 -4.19
N ARG A 31 17.14 29.19 -5.07
CA ARG A 31 15.89 29.86 -4.67
C ARG A 31 15.01 28.93 -3.84
N ALA A 32 14.45 29.43 -2.73
CA ALA A 32 13.60 28.64 -1.86
C ALA A 32 12.26 28.27 -2.52
N GLY A 33 11.75 27.09 -2.19
CA GLY A 33 10.47 26.55 -2.65
C GLY A 33 9.36 26.70 -1.61
N PHE A 34 8.13 26.48 -2.05
CA PHE A 34 6.93 26.55 -1.19
C PHE A 34 6.06 25.30 -1.39
N PHE A 35 5.47 24.79 -0.29
CA PHE A 35 4.64 23.59 -0.30
C PHE A 35 3.16 23.91 -0.03
N ILE A 36 2.31 23.47 -0.96
CA ILE A 36 0.85 23.49 -0.85
C ILE A 36 0.37 22.06 -0.54
N GLY A 37 0.14 21.80 0.75
CA GLY A 37 -0.45 20.57 1.26
C GLY A 37 -1.95 20.62 1.47
N ASP A 38 -2.68 21.46 0.72
CA ASP A 38 -4.13 21.52 0.87
C ASP A 38 -4.78 20.16 0.55
N GLY A 39 -5.82 19.84 1.31
CA GLY A 39 -6.65 18.66 1.10
C GLY A 39 -7.32 18.64 -0.28
N ALA A 40 -7.91 17.50 -0.63
CA ALA A 40 -8.75 17.41 -1.82
C ALA A 40 -9.92 18.40 -1.73
N GLY A 41 -10.33 18.97 -2.87
CA GLY A 41 -11.50 19.87 -2.95
C GLY A 41 -11.30 21.32 -2.48
N VAL A 42 -10.17 21.69 -1.87
CA VAL A 42 -9.93 23.08 -1.41
C VAL A 42 -9.75 24.07 -2.57
N GLY A 43 -9.13 23.65 -3.67
CA GLY A 43 -8.86 24.51 -4.84
C GLY A 43 -7.38 24.71 -5.15
N LYS A 44 -6.57 23.64 -5.08
CA LYS A 44 -5.13 23.68 -5.37
C LYS A 44 -4.81 24.17 -6.79
N GLY A 45 -5.50 23.67 -7.80
CA GLY A 45 -5.29 24.09 -9.18
C GLY A 45 -5.59 25.58 -9.43
N ARG A 46 -6.68 26.12 -8.86
CA ARG A 46 -6.96 27.58 -8.86
C ARG A 46 -5.91 28.40 -8.10
N THR A 47 -5.33 27.82 -7.05
CA THR A 47 -4.22 28.44 -6.32
C THR A 47 -2.97 28.54 -7.21
N ILE A 48 -2.60 27.44 -7.88
CA ILE A 48 -1.51 27.40 -8.86
C ILE A 48 -1.76 28.40 -9.99
N ALA A 49 -2.97 28.40 -10.57
CA ALA A 49 -3.36 29.33 -11.63
C ALA A 49 -3.23 30.80 -11.18
N GLY A 50 -3.62 31.11 -9.94
CA GLY A 50 -3.42 32.43 -9.34
C GLY A 50 -1.94 32.83 -9.22
N LEU A 51 -1.05 31.90 -8.86
CA LEU A 51 0.40 32.14 -8.81
C LEU A 51 1.00 32.37 -10.20
N ILE A 52 0.54 31.61 -11.20
CA ILE A 52 0.92 31.81 -12.61
C ILE A 52 0.49 33.21 -13.06
N TRP A 53 -0.75 33.60 -12.78
CA TRP A 53 -1.30 34.89 -13.18
C TRP A 53 -0.55 36.07 -12.57
N GLU A 54 -0.16 35.95 -11.30
CA GLU A 54 0.66 36.96 -10.61
C GLU A 54 2.07 37.05 -11.21
N ASN A 55 2.74 35.92 -11.44
CA ASN A 55 4.07 35.92 -12.07
C ASN A 55 4.03 36.49 -13.49
N TRP A 56 2.93 36.27 -14.22
CA TRP A 56 2.70 36.86 -15.53
C TRP A 56 2.70 38.39 -15.49
N HIS A 57 2.06 39.00 -14.47
CA HIS A 57 2.04 40.46 -14.27
C HIS A 57 3.41 41.02 -13.88
N HIS A 58 4.25 40.22 -13.23
CA HIS A 58 5.63 40.57 -12.91
C HIS A 58 6.62 40.31 -14.07
N GLY A 59 6.12 40.11 -15.30
CA GLY A 59 6.95 39.91 -16.49
C GLY A 59 7.50 38.49 -16.67
N ARG A 60 7.20 37.56 -15.76
CA ARG A 60 7.65 36.16 -15.83
C ARG A 60 6.63 35.34 -16.61
N ARG A 61 6.82 35.29 -17.92
CA ARG A 61 5.83 34.73 -18.86
C ARG A 61 6.02 33.25 -19.22
N LYS A 62 6.89 32.53 -18.51
CA LYS A 62 7.15 31.10 -18.74
C LYS A 62 6.89 30.32 -17.46
N ALA A 63 6.07 29.27 -17.53
CA ALA A 63 5.80 28.38 -16.41
C ALA A 63 5.77 26.91 -16.85
N LEU A 64 6.28 26.02 -16.00
CA LEU A 64 6.18 24.57 -16.17
C LEU A 64 5.15 24.01 -15.18
N TRP A 65 4.14 23.29 -15.69
CA TRP A 65 3.11 22.64 -14.86
C TRP A 65 3.16 21.13 -15.05
N ILE A 66 3.85 20.45 -14.14
CA ILE A 66 4.06 18.99 -14.16
C ILE A 66 2.97 18.33 -13.33
N SER A 67 2.20 17.42 -13.92
CA SER A 67 1.12 16.69 -13.23
C SER A 67 1.11 15.20 -13.58
N VAL A 68 0.10 14.46 -13.13
CA VAL A 68 0.04 12.99 -13.28
C VAL A 68 -0.43 12.53 -14.65
N GLY A 69 -1.45 13.19 -15.19
CA GLY A 69 -2.14 12.78 -16.43
C GLY A 69 -2.22 13.93 -17.42
N SER A 70 -2.24 13.60 -18.72
CA SER A 70 -2.38 14.59 -19.79
C SER A 70 -3.71 15.32 -19.76
N ASP A 71 -4.77 14.65 -19.32
CA ASP A 71 -6.15 15.16 -19.34
C ASP A 71 -6.34 16.29 -18.32
N LEU A 72 -5.51 16.33 -17.29
CA LEU A 72 -5.46 17.42 -16.31
C LEU A 72 -5.04 18.76 -16.92
N LYS A 73 -4.60 18.77 -18.18
CA LYS A 73 -4.44 20.02 -18.94
C LYS A 73 -5.76 20.79 -19.03
N PHE A 74 -6.89 20.11 -19.22
CA PHE A 74 -8.20 20.78 -19.31
C PHE A 74 -8.60 21.38 -17.96
N ASP A 75 -8.25 20.71 -16.85
CA ASP A 75 -8.38 21.28 -15.50
C ASP A 75 -7.50 22.51 -15.33
N ALA A 76 -6.24 22.47 -15.77
CA ALA A 76 -5.33 23.62 -15.71
C ALA A 76 -5.84 24.83 -16.51
N ARG A 77 -6.39 24.60 -17.72
CA ARG A 77 -7.06 25.63 -18.54
C ARG A 77 -8.26 26.22 -17.80
N ARG A 78 -9.17 25.38 -17.31
CA ARG A 78 -10.34 25.82 -16.53
C ARG A 78 -9.92 26.64 -15.32
N ASP A 79 -8.91 26.19 -14.59
CA ASP A 79 -8.47 26.86 -13.36
C ASP A 79 -7.81 28.21 -13.66
N LEU A 80 -7.16 28.38 -14.82
CA LEU A 80 -6.70 29.68 -15.34
C LEU A 80 -7.87 30.59 -15.74
N ASP A 81 -8.89 30.04 -16.42
CA ASP A 81 -10.10 30.80 -16.77
C ASP A 81 -10.84 31.30 -15.53
N ASP A 82 -10.99 30.45 -14.52
CA ASP A 82 -11.65 30.76 -13.26
C ASP A 82 -10.97 31.90 -12.48
N VAL A 83 -9.67 32.15 -12.70
CA VAL A 83 -8.94 33.28 -12.08
C VAL A 83 -8.79 34.49 -13.01
N GLY A 84 -9.43 34.46 -14.18
CA GLY A 84 -9.39 35.54 -15.18
C GLY A 84 -8.15 35.53 -16.09
N ALA A 85 -7.33 34.46 -16.07
CA ALA A 85 -6.11 34.32 -16.86
C ALA A 85 -6.37 33.66 -18.24
N ALA A 86 -7.48 34.04 -18.90
CA ALA A 86 -7.88 33.49 -20.20
C ALA A 86 -6.80 33.64 -21.28
N CYS A 87 -6.01 34.72 -21.23
CA CYS A 87 -4.98 35.05 -22.21
C CYS A 87 -3.71 34.19 -22.13
N ILE A 88 -3.52 33.37 -21.09
CA ILE A 88 -2.33 32.53 -20.94
C ILE A 88 -2.59 31.19 -21.64
N GLU A 89 -1.84 30.88 -22.69
CA GLU A 89 -1.97 29.60 -23.39
C GLU A 89 -1.38 28.43 -22.58
N VAL A 90 -2.03 27.26 -22.70
CA VAL A 90 -1.57 25.99 -22.09
C VAL A 90 -1.18 25.03 -23.21
N HIS A 91 0.11 24.70 -23.30
CA HIS A 91 0.67 23.83 -24.34
C HIS A 91 0.92 22.43 -23.78
N ALA A 92 0.45 21.39 -24.47
CA ALA A 92 0.61 20.00 -24.02
C ALA A 92 1.92 19.42 -24.56
N LEU A 93 2.92 19.17 -23.71
CA LEU A 93 4.25 18.72 -24.17
C LEU A 93 4.22 17.42 -24.96
N ASN A 94 3.31 16.51 -24.61
CA ASN A 94 3.14 15.21 -25.29
C ASN A 94 2.71 15.35 -26.76
N LYS A 95 2.03 16.44 -27.13
CA LYS A 95 1.60 16.73 -28.52
C LYS A 95 2.63 17.54 -29.30
N LEU A 96 3.75 17.95 -28.68
CA LEU A 96 4.79 18.76 -29.30
C LEU A 96 5.96 17.89 -29.77
N PRO A 97 6.65 18.25 -30.87
CA PRO A 97 7.85 17.55 -31.30
C PRO A 97 9.01 17.69 -30.29
N TYR A 98 10.04 16.85 -30.44
CA TYR A 98 11.28 16.89 -29.63
C TYR A 98 12.29 17.97 -30.09
N SER A 99 11.89 18.87 -31.00
CA SER A 99 12.68 20.04 -31.41
C SER A 99 12.60 21.16 -30.36
N LYS A 100 13.46 22.19 -30.43
CA LYS A 100 13.40 23.31 -29.47
C LYS A 100 11.99 23.95 -29.45
N LEU A 101 11.44 24.18 -28.26
CA LEU A 101 10.06 24.67 -28.11
C LEU A 101 9.86 26.09 -28.66
N ASP A 102 10.92 26.90 -28.63
CA ASP A 102 10.97 28.27 -29.15
C ASP A 102 11.38 28.35 -30.63
N SER A 103 11.62 27.20 -31.28
CA SER A 103 11.97 27.16 -32.71
C SER A 103 10.83 27.70 -33.59
N LYS A 104 11.16 28.15 -34.80
CA LYS A 104 10.17 28.63 -35.78
C LYS A 104 9.07 27.60 -36.09
N SER A 105 9.34 26.30 -35.94
CA SER A 105 8.38 25.24 -36.21
C SER A 105 7.41 24.96 -35.06
N VAL A 106 7.75 25.31 -33.81
CA VAL A 106 6.91 25.08 -32.63
C VAL A 106 6.32 26.38 -32.08
N GLY A 107 7.10 27.47 -32.10
CA GLY A 107 6.62 28.83 -31.85
C GLY A 107 6.32 29.20 -30.40
N ILE A 108 6.60 28.33 -29.41
CA ILE A 108 6.22 28.56 -28.02
C ILE A 108 7.28 29.42 -27.32
N ARG A 109 7.02 30.72 -27.21
CA ARG A 109 7.92 31.68 -26.52
C ARG A 109 7.49 32.01 -25.09
N GLN A 110 6.19 31.95 -24.81
CA GLN A 110 5.57 32.28 -23.52
C GLN A 110 4.35 31.38 -23.30
N GLY A 111 3.88 31.28 -22.06
CA GLY A 111 2.74 30.45 -21.69
C GLY A 111 3.07 29.39 -20.64
N VAL A 112 2.14 28.47 -20.45
CA VAL A 112 2.28 27.31 -19.56
C VAL A 112 2.58 26.08 -20.40
N VAL A 113 3.73 25.45 -20.17
CA VAL A 113 4.01 24.12 -20.71
C VAL A 113 3.51 23.08 -19.72
N PHE A 114 2.45 22.38 -20.10
CA PHE A 114 1.83 21.32 -19.32
C PHE A 114 2.41 19.96 -19.73
N LEU A 115 2.86 19.18 -18.77
CA LEU A 115 3.51 17.89 -18.99
C LEU A 115 3.22 16.90 -17.88
N THR A 116 3.38 15.61 -18.17
CA THR A 116 3.28 14.56 -17.15
C THR A 116 4.63 14.19 -16.57
N TYR A 117 4.65 13.62 -15.37
CA TYR A 117 5.87 13.01 -14.79
C TYR A 117 6.50 11.97 -15.73
N SER A 118 5.69 11.18 -16.44
CA SER A 118 6.17 10.24 -17.46
C SER A 118 6.78 10.95 -18.68
N SER A 119 6.24 12.10 -19.08
CA SER A 119 6.80 12.91 -20.16
C SER A 119 8.15 13.51 -19.77
N LEU A 120 8.36 13.84 -18.48
CA LEU A 120 9.61 14.42 -18.00
C LEU A 120 10.80 13.47 -18.19
N ILE A 121 10.58 12.16 -18.01
CA ILE A 121 11.60 11.11 -18.20
C ILE A 121 11.68 10.56 -19.63
N ALA A 122 10.83 11.04 -20.53
CA ALA A 122 10.75 10.52 -21.90
C ALA A 122 11.91 11.02 -22.76
N SER A 123 12.38 10.14 -23.65
CA SER A 123 13.41 10.42 -24.65
C SER A 123 12.95 9.97 -26.03
N SER A 124 13.34 10.69 -27.07
CA SER A 124 13.11 10.29 -28.45
C SER A 124 13.97 9.08 -28.82
N GLU A 125 13.63 8.38 -29.90
CA GLU A 125 14.47 7.34 -30.53
C GLU A 125 15.88 7.84 -30.86
N LYS A 126 16.03 9.13 -31.21
CA LYS A 126 17.32 9.79 -31.47
C LYS A 126 18.05 10.28 -30.20
N GLY A 127 17.68 9.78 -29.02
CA GLY A 127 18.32 10.09 -27.74
C GLY A 127 18.01 11.47 -27.11
N ARG A 128 17.18 12.32 -27.73
CA ARG A 128 16.82 13.64 -27.17
C ARG A 128 15.86 13.51 -25.99
N SER A 129 16.27 14.00 -24.82
CA SER A 129 15.47 14.00 -23.59
C SER A 129 14.50 15.18 -23.52
N ARG A 130 13.27 14.94 -23.03
CA ARG A 130 12.31 16.01 -22.71
C ARG A 130 12.81 16.94 -21.62
N LEU A 131 13.52 16.44 -20.61
CA LEU A 131 14.11 17.27 -19.55
C LEU A 131 15.07 18.30 -20.13
N GLN A 132 15.96 17.88 -21.04
CA GLN A 132 16.90 18.78 -21.70
C GLN A 132 16.17 19.83 -22.57
N GLN A 133 15.13 19.41 -23.31
CA GLN A 133 14.29 20.31 -24.10
C GLN A 133 13.65 21.41 -23.23
N LEU A 134 13.17 21.06 -22.03
CA LEU A 134 12.56 22.00 -21.09
C LEU A 134 13.58 22.95 -20.48
N VAL A 135 14.73 22.42 -20.02
CA VAL A 135 15.83 23.25 -19.49
C VAL A 135 16.31 24.24 -20.55
N GLN A 136 16.40 23.83 -21.82
CA GLN A 136 16.74 24.72 -22.93
C GLN A 136 15.68 25.81 -23.15
N TRP A 137 14.38 25.47 -23.08
CA TRP A 137 13.31 26.45 -23.23
C TRP A 137 13.26 27.45 -22.06
N CYS A 138 13.54 26.99 -20.84
CA CYS A 138 13.67 27.82 -19.66
C CYS A 138 14.85 28.80 -19.78
N GLY A 139 16.02 28.31 -20.20
CA GLY A 139 17.27 29.08 -20.23
C GLY A 139 17.99 29.12 -18.88
N SER A 140 19.23 29.60 -18.86
CA SER A 140 20.11 29.62 -17.68
C SER A 140 19.67 30.60 -16.58
N GLY A 141 18.96 31.68 -16.94
CA GLY A 141 18.43 32.69 -16.02
C GLY A 141 16.95 32.51 -15.67
N PHE A 142 16.41 31.30 -15.81
CA PHE A 142 14.98 31.06 -15.61
C PHE A 142 14.57 31.29 -14.14
N ASP A 143 13.81 32.35 -13.91
CA ASP A 143 13.21 32.67 -12.61
C ASP A 143 11.69 32.40 -12.59
N GLY A 144 11.14 31.79 -13.63
CA GLY A 144 9.71 31.43 -13.71
C GLY A 144 9.29 30.32 -12.73
N LEU A 145 8.02 29.93 -12.81
CA LEU A 145 7.45 28.90 -11.94
C LEU A 145 7.72 27.49 -12.47
N VAL A 146 8.14 26.59 -11.57
CA VAL A 146 8.11 25.13 -11.76
C VAL A 146 7.16 24.54 -10.74
N ILE A 147 6.04 24.02 -11.22
CA ILE A 147 4.97 23.46 -10.39
C ILE A 147 5.02 21.94 -10.50
N PHE A 148 5.19 21.29 -9.35
CA PHE A 148 5.02 19.85 -9.19
C PHE A 148 3.65 19.59 -8.57
N ASP A 149 2.65 19.37 -9.42
CA ASP A 149 1.29 19.04 -9.03
C ASP A 149 1.12 17.54 -8.80
N GLU A 150 0.44 17.17 -7.72
CA GLU A 150 0.42 15.81 -7.17
C GLU A 150 1.84 15.22 -6.98
N CYS A 151 2.73 16.02 -6.40
CA CYS A 151 4.16 15.72 -6.27
C CYS A 151 4.49 14.44 -5.51
N HIS A 152 3.54 13.85 -4.78
CA HIS A 152 3.69 12.53 -4.16
C HIS A 152 4.03 11.42 -5.18
N LYS A 153 3.88 11.64 -6.50
CA LYS A 153 4.39 10.71 -7.53
C LYS A 153 5.91 10.59 -7.58
N ALA A 154 6.65 11.55 -7.03
CA ALA A 154 8.10 11.51 -6.92
C ALA A 154 8.61 10.86 -5.61
N LYS A 155 7.71 10.31 -4.77
CA LYS A 155 8.02 9.86 -3.41
C LYS A 155 9.03 8.70 -3.31
N ASN A 156 9.08 7.83 -4.32
CA ASN A 156 9.98 6.68 -4.36
C ASN A 156 11.39 7.05 -4.85
N LEU A 157 11.87 8.24 -4.49
CA LEU A 157 13.26 8.65 -4.69
C LEU A 157 14.16 7.94 -3.66
N VAL A 158 13.67 7.77 -2.43
CA VAL A 158 14.38 7.06 -1.35
C VAL A 158 13.64 5.75 -1.06
N PRO A 159 13.99 4.66 -1.76
CA PRO A 159 13.30 3.38 -1.62
C PRO A 159 13.51 2.73 -0.24
N GLU A 160 12.65 1.76 0.10
CA GLU A 160 12.91 0.83 1.19
C GLU A 160 14.14 -0.04 0.87
N ALA A 161 14.83 -0.52 1.92
CA ALA A 161 16.11 -1.21 1.79
C ALA A 161 16.07 -2.32 0.71
N GLY A 162 16.91 -2.19 -0.32
CA GLY A 162 17.07 -3.17 -1.39
C GLY A 162 16.46 -2.79 -2.77
N SER A 163 15.77 -1.66 -2.90
CA SER A 163 15.25 -1.17 -4.20
C SER A 163 16.03 0.05 -4.72
N GLN A 164 15.96 0.34 -6.02
CA GLN A 164 16.60 1.50 -6.66
C GLN A 164 15.66 2.73 -6.72
N PRO A 165 16.19 3.96 -6.70
CA PRO A 165 15.40 5.18 -6.89
C PRO A 165 14.60 5.15 -8.20
N THR A 166 13.42 5.77 -8.19
CA THR A 166 12.65 5.91 -9.43
C THR A 166 13.25 6.98 -10.33
N ARG A 167 13.35 6.69 -11.65
CA ARG A 167 13.77 7.66 -12.68
C ARG A 167 12.98 8.97 -12.61
N THR A 168 11.70 8.91 -12.24
CA THR A 168 10.86 10.09 -12.04
C THR A 168 11.36 10.97 -10.89
N GLY A 169 11.70 10.37 -9.74
CA GLY A 169 12.26 11.11 -8.60
C GLY A 169 13.60 11.75 -8.95
N GLU A 170 14.47 11.02 -9.68
CA GLU A 170 15.76 11.53 -10.14
C GLU A 170 15.59 12.73 -11.10
N ALA A 171 14.70 12.63 -12.09
CA ALA A 171 14.43 13.72 -13.03
C ALA A 171 13.83 14.96 -12.35
N VAL A 172 13.02 14.77 -11.30
CA VAL A 172 12.50 15.86 -10.46
C VAL A 172 13.62 16.56 -9.69
N LEU A 173 14.62 15.83 -9.19
CA LEU A 173 15.81 16.45 -8.59
C LEU A 173 16.67 17.15 -9.64
N GLU A 174 16.90 16.51 -10.79
CA GLU A 174 17.77 17.04 -11.84
C GLU A 174 17.25 18.38 -12.37
N ILE A 175 15.96 18.49 -12.67
CA ILE A 175 15.39 19.75 -13.20
C ILE A 175 15.51 20.90 -12.18
N GLN A 176 15.38 20.61 -10.88
CA GLN A 176 15.57 21.60 -9.82
C GLN A 176 17.03 22.05 -9.71
N ALA A 177 17.97 21.12 -9.86
CA ALA A 177 19.41 21.42 -9.86
C ALA A 177 19.83 22.24 -11.08
N ARG A 178 19.29 21.92 -12.27
CA ARG A 178 19.54 22.63 -13.53
C ARG A 178 18.95 24.05 -13.56
N LEU A 179 17.92 24.32 -12.76
CA LEU A 179 17.21 25.61 -12.68
C LEU A 179 17.28 26.18 -11.25
N PRO A 180 18.46 26.67 -10.80
CA PRO A 180 18.66 27.14 -9.42
C PRO A 180 17.84 28.40 -9.06
N GLU A 181 17.52 29.24 -10.03
CA GLU A 181 16.73 30.46 -9.83
C GLU A 181 15.22 30.26 -9.97
N ALA A 182 14.78 29.06 -10.33
CA ALA A 182 13.36 28.76 -10.51
C ALA A 182 12.57 28.85 -9.20
N ARG A 183 11.34 29.35 -9.31
CA ARG A 183 10.35 29.39 -8.23
C ARG A 183 9.62 28.06 -8.15
N VAL A 184 9.98 27.23 -7.19
CA VAL A 184 9.45 25.87 -7.06
C VAL A 184 8.18 25.86 -6.19
N ILE A 185 7.12 25.25 -6.71
CA ILE A 185 5.89 24.94 -5.97
C ILE A 185 5.73 23.43 -5.92
N TYR A 186 5.69 22.89 -4.70
CA TYR A 186 5.25 21.52 -4.45
C TYR A 186 3.76 21.55 -4.12
N CYS A 187 2.95 20.71 -4.75
CA CYS A 187 1.52 20.67 -4.54
C CYS A 187 1.08 19.21 -4.36
N SER A 188 0.66 18.83 -3.16
CA SER A 188 0.15 17.48 -2.88
C SER A 188 -0.52 17.41 -1.51
N ALA A 189 -1.72 16.84 -1.45
CA ALA A 189 -2.42 16.61 -0.17
C ALA A 189 -1.71 15.59 0.73
N THR A 190 -0.90 14.70 0.14
CA THR A 190 -0.26 13.55 0.81
C THR A 190 1.27 13.61 0.76
N GLY A 191 1.85 14.71 0.27
CA GLY A 191 3.30 14.83 0.06
C GLY A 191 4.15 14.68 1.32
N ALA A 192 3.58 14.95 2.50
CA ALA A 192 4.25 14.86 3.79
C ALA A 192 3.58 13.83 4.74
N SER A 193 2.96 12.78 4.21
CA SER A 193 2.35 11.73 5.03
C SER A 193 3.38 10.82 5.73
N GLU A 194 4.53 10.62 5.10
CA GLU A 194 5.65 9.85 5.64
C GLU A 194 6.94 10.65 5.42
N PRO A 195 7.89 10.63 6.39
CA PRO A 195 9.15 11.36 6.27
C PRO A 195 9.92 11.06 4.97
N ARG A 196 9.95 9.78 4.56
CA ARG A 196 10.63 9.28 3.35
C ARG A 196 10.13 9.95 2.07
N ASN A 197 8.85 10.28 2.01
CA ASN A 197 8.19 10.85 0.83
C ASN A 197 8.57 12.32 0.59
N MET A 198 9.33 12.94 1.49
CA MET A 198 9.77 14.33 1.35
C MET A 198 11.08 14.48 0.57
N GLY A 199 11.82 13.41 0.28
CA GLY A 199 13.21 13.48 -0.21
C GLY A 199 13.43 14.34 -1.47
N TYR A 200 12.43 14.47 -2.35
CA TYR A 200 12.52 15.30 -3.57
C TYR A 200 12.27 16.81 -3.31
N MET A 201 11.78 17.18 -2.13
CA MET A 201 11.41 18.55 -1.75
C MET A 201 12.60 19.37 -1.24
N VAL A 202 13.75 19.26 -1.91
CA VAL A 202 15.02 19.83 -1.49
C VAL A 202 14.99 21.36 -1.36
N ARG A 203 14.09 22.05 -2.07
CA ARG A 203 13.97 23.52 -2.03
C ARG A 203 13.22 24.04 -0.81
N LEU A 204 12.70 23.17 0.05
CA LEU A 204 12.12 23.59 1.33
C LEU A 204 13.19 24.06 2.34
N GLY A 205 14.43 23.56 2.21
CA GLY A 205 15.53 23.91 3.11
C GLY A 205 15.42 23.28 4.50
N LEU A 206 14.83 22.08 4.59
CA LEU A 206 14.72 21.31 5.84
C LEU A 206 16.01 20.53 6.18
N TRP A 207 16.82 20.27 5.16
CA TRP A 207 18.13 19.62 5.25
C TRP A 207 19.09 20.28 4.26
N GLY A 208 20.38 19.98 4.39
CA GLY A 208 21.46 20.54 3.58
C GLY A 208 22.33 21.53 4.37
N HIS A 209 23.21 22.21 3.64
CA HIS A 209 24.16 23.18 4.22
C HIS A 209 23.43 24.26 5.03
N GLY A 210 23.91 24.56 6.23
CA GLY A 210 23.32 25.54 7.14
C GLY A 210 22.11 25.04 7.96
N THR A 211 21.81 23.73 7.93
CA THR A 211 20.76 23.12 8.76
C THR A 211 21.34 22.08 9.74
N CYS A 212 20.58 21.67 10.75
CA CYS A 212 20.98 20.57 11.66
C CYS A 212 21.12 19.21 10.99
N PHE A 213 20.59 19.08 9.78
CA PHE A 213 20.56 17.83 9.03
C PHE A 213 21.39 18.00 7.75
N PRO A 214 22.65 17.54 7.73
CA PRO A 214 23.52 17.72 6.55
C PRO A 214 22.93 17.12 5.28
N ASP A 215 22.20 16.02 5.41
CA ASP A 215 21.55 15.30 4.32
C ASP A 215 20.15 14.78 4.73
N PHE A 216 19.40 14.32 3.73
CA PHE A 216 18.05 13.78 3.94
C PHE A 216 18.04 12.50 4.78
N GLN A 217 19.09 11.68 4.74
CA GLN A 217 19.15 10.42 5.48
C GLN A 217 19.23 10.67 6.99
N ARG A 218 20.02 11.67 7.41
CA ARG A 218 20.10 12.13 8.80
C ARG A 218 18.77 12.71 9.28
N PHE A 219 18.11 13.51 8.44
CA PHE A 219 16.76 14.01 8.71
C PHE A 219 15.75 12.87 8.89
N LEU A 220 15.78 11.88 7.98
CA LEU A 220 14.90 10.72 8.02
C LEU A 220 15.06 9.91 9.31
N VAL A 221 16.30 9.56 9.68
CA VAL A 221 16.59 8.80 10.92
C VAL A 221 16.10 9.56 12.15
N ALA A 222 16.25 10.88 12.20
CA ALA A 222 15.77 11.70 13.30
C ALA A 222 14.24 11.66 13.43
N LEU A 223 13.51 11.74 12.30
CA LEU A 223 12.05 11.62 12.31
C LEU A 223 11.55 10.22 12.65
N GLU A 224 12.22 9.17 12.18
CA GLU A 224 11.86 7.79 12.51
C GLU A 224 12.04 7.49 14.01
N LYS A 225 13.10 8.02 14.64
CA LYS A 225 13.27 7.94 16.10
C LYS A 225 12.21 8.76 16.85
N GLY A 226 11.84 9.92 16.31
CA GLY A 226 10.88 10.84 16.91
C GLY A 226 9.41 10.41 16.75
N GLY A 227 9.12 9.43 15.88
CA GLY A 227 7.78 8.90 15.67
C GLY A 227 6.83 9.88 14.96
N VAL A 228 5.53 9.62 15.07
CA VAL A 228 4.50 10.43 14.37
C VAL A 228 4.46 11.88 14.88
N GLY A 229 4.71 12.09 16.17
CA GLY A 229 4.75 13.43 16.77
C GLY A 229 5.83 14.33 16.17
N ALA A 230 6.98 13.77 15.80
CA ALA A 230 8.06 14.52 15.18
C ALA A 230 7.69 15.05 13.78
N LEU A 231 6.98 14.26 12.98
CA LEU A 231 6.48 14.69 11.67
C LEU A 231 5.45 15.82 11.80
N GLU A 232 4.63 15.80 12.84
CA GLU A 232 3.72 16.90 13.14
C GLU A 232 4.46 18.19 13.51
N LEU A 233 5.54 18.10 14.32
CA LEU A 233 6.39 19.25 14.62
C LEU A 233 7.03 19.83 13.36
N VAL A 234 7.53 19.00 12.45
CA VAL A 234 8.04 19.47 11.15
C VAL A 234 6.98 20.27 10.41
N ALA A 235 5.76 19.74 10.33
CA ALA A 235 4.67 20.43 9.65
C ALA A 235 4.32 21.77 10.32
N MET A 236 4.39 21.86 11.65
CA MET A 236 4.19 23.10 12.40
C MET A 236 5.31 24.12 12.13
N ASP A 237 6.57 23.68 12.20
CA ASP A 237 7.74 24.51 11.89
C ASP A 237 7.70 25.04 10.45
N MET A 238 7.33 24.19 9.48
CA MET A 238 7.17 24.60 8.09
C MET A 238 6.08 25.67 7.92
N LYS A 239 4.99 25.62 8.71
CA LYS A 239 3.96 26.67 8.72
C LYS A 239 4.48 27.96 9.36
N ALA A 240 5.16 27.85 10.50
CA ALA A 240 5.72 28.99 11.22
C ALA A 240 6.74 29.76 10.38
N ARG A 241 7.57 29.05 9.61
CA ARG A 241 8.53 29.64 8.65
C ARG A 241 7.91 30.14 7.33
N GLY A 242 6.60 30.02 7.16
CA GLY A 242 5.91 30.45 5.94
C GLY A 242 6.29 29.64 4.68
N MET A 243 6.77 28.39 4.83
CA MET A 243 7.17 27.53 3.71
C MET A 243 6.07 26.54 3.31
N TYR A 244 5.01 26.44 4.12
CA TYR A 244 3.96 25.43 3.99
C TYR A 244 2.59 26.01 4.30
N VAL A 245 1.63 25.70 3.43
CA VAL A 245 0.21 25.81 3.75
C VAL A 245 -0.44 24.44 3.62
N CYS A 246 -1.29 24.13 4.59
CA CYS A 246 -2.26 23.03 4.46
C CYS A 246 -3.58 23.46 5.07
N ARG A 247 -4.59 23.50 4.22
CA ARG A 247 -6.00 23.73 4.53
C ARG A 247 -6.78 22.49 4.16
N THR A 248 -7.84 22.22 4.90
CA THR A 248 -8.79 21.13 4.61
C THR A 248 -10.18 21.72 4.45
N LEU A 249 -10.97 21.13 3.56
CA LEU A 249 -12.38 21.48 3.46
C LEU A 249 -13.10 20.91 4.68
N SER A 250 -13.94 21.72 5.34
CA SER A 250 -14.73 21.24 6.47
C SER A 250 -15.74 20.20 6.01
N TYR A 251 -15.84 19.10 6.76
CA TYR A 251 -16.91 18.09 6.56
C TYR A 251 -18.21 18.46 7.29
N LYS A 252 -18.37 19.72 7.72
CA LYS A 252 -19.61 20.18 8.35
C LYS A 252 -20.79 20.01 7.38
N GLY A 253 -21.81 19.28 7.83
CA GLY A 253 -23.01 18.95 7.04
C GLY A 253 -22.85 17.75 6.10
N VAL A 254 -21.67 17.12 6.06
CA VAL A 254 -21.47 15.82 5.39
C VAL A 254 -21.97 14.72 6.31
N GLU A 255 -22.78 13.83 5.77
CA GLU A 255 -23.25 12.63 6.47
C GLU A 255 -22.43 11.42 6.00
N PHE A 256 -22.00 10.59 6.94
CA PHE A 256 -21.33 9.32 6.65
C PHE A 256 -22.19 8.19 7.22
N GLU A 257 -22.51 7.23 6.37
CA GLU A 257 -23.25 6.04 6.73
C GLU A 257 -22.47 4.80 6.26
N VAL A 258 -22.31 3.85 7.18
CA VAL A 258 -21.61 2.60 6.94
C VAL A 258 -22.68 1.53 6.77
N ILE A 259 -22.84 1.02 5.55
CA ILE A 259 -23.93 0.10 5.20
C ILE A 259 -23.37 -1.29 4.95
N GLU A 260 -23.78 -2.23 5.79
CA GLU A 260 -23.52 -3.64 5.57
C GLU A 260 -24.50 -4.20 4.53
N ALA A 261 -23.95 -4.81 3.48
CA ALA A 261 -24.66 -5.53 2.45
C ALA A 261 -24.32 -7.02 2.61
N PRO A 262 -25.01 -7.75 3.50
CA PRO A 262 -24.72 -9.16 3.73
C PRO A 262 -24.93 -9.96 2.45
N LEU A 263 -24.14 -11.03 2.27
CA LEU A 263 -24.34 -11.95 1.16
C LEU A 263 -25.73 -12.59 1.29
N GLU A 264 -26.50 -12.53 0.21
CA GLU A 264 -27.75 -13.28 0.09
C GLU A 264 -27.44 -14.79 0.04
N ALA A 265 -28.39 -15.64 0.47
CA ALA A 265 -28.15 -17.08 0.62
C ALA A 265 -27.67 -17.76 -0.69
N GLU A 266 -28.19 -17.33 -1.84
CA GLU A 266 -27.76 -17.81 -3.16
C GLU A 266 -26.30 -17.42 -3.45
N MET A 267 -25.94 -16.17 -3.18
CA MET A 267 -24.57 -15.65 -3.35
C MET A 267 -23.59 -16.29 -2.37
N GLU A 268 -24.00 -16.57 -1.13
CA GLU A 268 -23.19 -17.26 -0.14
C GLU A 268 -22.88 -18.70 -0.56
N ALA A 269 -23.89 -19.43 -1.03
CA ALA A 269 -23.72 -20.78 -1.56
C ALA A 269 -22.79 -20.79 -2.80
N MET A 270 -22.96 -19.81 -3.70
CA MET A 270 -22.10 -19.62 -4.87
C MET A 270 -20.65 -19.31 -4.47
N TYR A 271 -20.44 -18.41 -3.50
CA TYR A 271 -19.11 -18.06 -2.98
C TYR A 271 -18.41 -19.28 -2.37
N LYS A 272 -19.14 -20.08 -1.59
CA LYS A 272 -18.61 -21.31 -0.99
C LYS A 272 -18.16 -22.31 -2.05
N LYS A 273 -19.00 -22.60 -3.06
CA LYS A 273 -18.63 -23.49 -4.18
C LYS A 273 -17.41 -22.98 -4.94
N ALA A 274 -17.31 -21.67 -5.14
CA ALA A 274 -16.16 -21.07 -5.80
C ALA A 274 -14.87 -21.20 -4.97
N ALA A 275 -14.93 -21.01 -3.65
CA ALA A 275 -13.80 -21.23 -2.73
C ALA A 275 -13.33 -22.68 -2.75
N GLU A 276 -14.26 -23.63 -2.72
CA GLU A 276 -13.98 -25.07 -2.84
C GLU A 276 -13.30 -25.39 -4.19
N LEU A 277 -13.84 -24.88 -5.31
CA LEU A 277 -13.24 -25.09 -6.63
C LEU A 277 -11.82 -24.53 -6.73
N TRP A 278 -11.55 -23.33 -6.21
CA TRP A 278 -10.20 -22.77 -6.22
C TRP A 278 -9.23 -23.64 -5.41
N ALA A 279 -9.66 -24.18 -4.27
CA ALA A 279 -8.86 -25.09 -3.45
C ALA A 279 -8.58 -26.41 -4.18
N GLU A 280 -9.58 -27.00 -4.82
CA GLU A 280 -9.43 -28.21 -5.65
C GLU A 280 -8.50 -27.97 -6.85
N LEU A 281 -8.69 -26.85 -7.56
CA LEU A 281 -7.83 -26.45 -8.67
C LEU A 281 -6.37 -26.33 -8.23
N ARG A 282 -6.11 -25.83 -7.01
CA ARG A 282 -4.74 -25.76 -6.48
C ARG A 282 -4.13 -27.14 -6.32
N VAL A 283 -4.87 -28.09 -5.74
CA VAL A 283 -4.41 -29.48 -5.56
C VAL A 283 -4.14 -30.13 -6.91
N GLU A 284 -5.04 -29.91 -7.88
CA GLU A 284 -4.90 -30.44 -9.22
C GLU A 284 -3.69 -29.85 -9.97
N LEU A 285 -3.46 -28.53 -9.89
CA LEU A 285 -2.27 -27.89 -10.48
C LEU A 285 -0.96 -28.39 -9.86
N LEU A 286 -0.95 -28.64 -8.55
CA LEU A 286 0.19 -29.26 -7.86
C LEU A 286 0.44 -30.68 -8.36
N SER A 287 -0.62 -31.48 -8.52
CA SER A 287 -0.55 -32.84 -9.06
C SER A 287 -0.02 -32.84 -10.49
N ALA A 288 -0.61 -32.03 -11.38
CA ALA A 288 -0.23 -31.94 -12.78
C ALA A 288 1.21 -31.43 -12.98
N SER A 289 1.69 -30.55 -12.09
CA SER A 289 3.08 -30.07 -12.09
C SER A 289 4.10 -31.17 -11.71
N ALA A 290 3.71 -32.19 -10.94
CA ALA A 290 4.61 -33.26 -10.54
C ALA A 290 4.99 -34.21 -11.70
N PHE A 291 4.21 -34.23 -12.77
CA PHE A 291 4.43 -35.08 -13.94
C PHE A 291 5.29 -34.43 -15.05
N HIS A 292 5.78 -33.21 -14.85
CA HIS A 292 6.66 -32.53 -15.81
C HIS A 292 8.13 -32.96 -15.66
N SER A 293 8.69 -33.59 -16.68
CA SER A 293 10.10 -33.96 -16.75
C SER A 293 10.98 -32.81 -17.26
N ASN A 294 11.79 -32.25 -16.36
CA ASN A 294 13.12 -31.64 -16.56
C ASN A 294 13.39 -30.43 -17.49
N GLU A 295 12.43 -29.80 -18.18
CA GLU A 295 12.61 -28.42 -18.69
C GLU A 295 11.59 -27.48 -18.05
N LYS A 296 12.08 -26.54 -17.22
CA LYS A 296 11.29 -25.79 -16.24
C LYS A 296 10.43 -24.68 -16.89
N PRO A 297 9.08 -24.78 -16.93
CA PRO A 297 8.27 -23.60 -16.66
C PRO A 297 8.54 -23.20 -15.21
N ASN A 298 8.94 -21.95 -14.98
CA ASN A 298 9.32 -21.48 -13.66
C ASN A 298 8.12 -21.63 -12.69
N PRO A 299 8.14 -22.53 -11.68
CA PRO A 299 6.99 -22.77 -10.80
C PRO A 299 6.50 -21.50 -10.11
N SER A 300 7.42 -20.54 -9.92
CA SER A 300 7.12 -19.22 -9.36
C SER A 300 6.18 -18.38 -10.25
N GLN A 301 6.22 -18.53 -11.58
CA GLN A 301 5.36 -17.78 -12.49
C GLN A 301 3.92 -18.28 -12.44
N LEU A 302 3.70 -19.60 -12.47
CA LEU A 302 2.36 -20.21 -12.35
C LEU A 302 1.68 -19.77 -11.05
N TRP A 303 2.36 -19.93 -9.91
CA TRP A 303 1.79 -19.55 -8.61
C TRP A 303 1.56 -18.04 -8.49
N ARG A 304 2.44 -17.21 -9.08
CA ARG A 304 2.20 -15.76 -9.15
C ARG A 304 0.92 -15.45 -9.94
N MET A 305 0.70 -16.10 -11.07
CA MET A 305 -0.51 -15.91 -11.89
C MET A 305 -1.76 -16.44 -11.20
N TYR A 306 -1.71 -17.66 -10.64
CA TYR A 306 -2.80 -18.28 -9.87
C TYR A 306 -3.28 -17.33 -8.77
N TRP A 307 -2.36 -16.86 -7.93
CA TRP A 307 -2.69 -16.03 -6.79
C TRP A 307 -3.17 -14.62 -7.16
N SER A 308 -2.67 -14.08 -8.27
CA SER A 308 -3.17 -12.80 -8.81
C SER A 308 -4.58 -12.93 -9.37
N SER A 309 -4.89 -14.05 -10.04
CA SER A 309 -6.20 -14.35 -10.61
C SER A 309 -7.21 -14.64 -9.51
N HIS A 310 -6.85 -15.49 -8.56
CA HIS A 310 -7.63 -15.79 -7.36
C HIS A 310 -8.06 -14.52 -6.61
N GLN A 311 -7.11 -13.60 -6.34
CA GLN A 311 -7.43 -12.36 -5.65
C GLN A 311 -8.43 -11.49 -6.45
N ARG A 312 -8.24 -11.37 -7.76
CA ARG A 312 -9.15 -10.60 -8.63
C ARG A 312 -10.54 -11.24 -8.70
N PHE A 313 -10.61 -12.57 -8.74
CA PHE A 313 -11.86 -13.33 -8.76
C PHE A 313 -12.73 -13.00 -7.53
N PHE A 314 -12.20 -13.19 -6.31
CA PHE A 314 -12.99 -12.96 -5.10
C PHE A 314 -13.33 -11.49 -4.86
N ARG A 315 -12.47 -10.55 -5.27
CA ARG A 315 -12.83 -9.13 -5.28
C ARG A 315 -14.06 -8.85 -6.15
N HIS A 316 -14.11 -9.45 -7.33
CA HIS A 316 -15.22 -9.30 -8.26
C HIS A 316 -16.51 -9.92 -7.69
N MET A 317 -16.40 -11.07 -7.02
CA MET A 317 -17.52 -11.69 -6.28
C MET A 317 -18.05 -10.74 -5.20
N CYS A 318 -17.20 -10.15 -4.37
CA CYS A 318 -17.63 -9.18 -3.35
C CYS A 318 -18.31 -7.95 -3.96
N MET A 319 -17.80 -7.42 -5.07
CA MET A 319 -18.43 -6.29 -5.78
C MET A 319 -19.83 -6.67 -6.29
N SER A 320 -19.97 -7.84 -6.89
CA SER A 320 -21.24 -8.34 -7.43
C SER A 320 -22.28 -8.55 -6.33
N ALA A 321 -21.87 -9.08 -5.16
CA ALA A 321 -22.73 -9.24 -4.00
C ALA A 321 -23.34 -7.90 -3.50
N LYS A 322 -22.68 -6.78 -3.77
CA LYS A 322 -23.13 -5.43 -3.36
C LYS A 322 -24.02 -4.75 -4.40
N VAL A 323 -24.18 -5.29 -5.60
CA VAL A 323 -24.99 -4.69 -6.68
C VAL A 323 -26.45 -4.50 -6.27
N PRO A 324 -27.16 -5.50 -5.70
CA PRO A 324 -28.56 -5.33 -5.32
C PRO A 324 -28.77 -4.21 -4.30
N ALA A 325 -27.91 -4.14 -3.27
CA ALA A 325 -27.93 -3.08 -2.27
C ALA A 325 -27.64 -1.70 -2.89
N THR A 326 -26.66 -1.62 -3.79
CA THR A 326 -26.29 -0.37 -4.47
C THR A 326 -27.43 0.17 -5.33
N VAL A 327 -28.07 -0.69 -6.13
CA VAL A 327 -29.21 -0.32 -6.98
C VAL A 327 -30.40 0.14 -6.13
N ARG A 328 -30.70 -0.56 -5.04
CA ARG A 328 -31.76 -0.19 -4.10
C ARG A 328 -31.52 1.20 -3.49
N LEU A 329 -30.32 1.46 -2.98
CA LEU A 329 -29.94 2.74 -2.39
C LEU A 329 -29.92 3.88 -3.42
N ALA A 330 -29.45 3.61 -4.64
CA ALA A 330 -29.47 4.58 -5.73
C ALA A 330 -30.91 4.97 -6.11
N LYS A 331 -31.79 3.98 -6.31
CA LYS A 331 -33.21 4.22 -6.61
C LYS A 331 -33.92 4.98 -5.47
N GLN A 332 -33.59 4.68 -4.22
CA GLN A 332 -34.10 5.42 -3.07
C GLN A 332 -33.65 6.89 -3.09
N ALA A 333 -32.36 7.15 -3.29
CA ALA A 333 -31.83 8.52 -3.35
C ALA A 333 -32.47 9.33 -4.49
N LEU A 334 -32.70 8.72 -5.65
CA LEU A 334 -33.40 9.37 -6.77
C LEU A 334 -34.86 9.71 -6.43
N LYS A 335 -35.56 8.86 -5.66
CA LYS A 335 -36.92 9.15 -5.16
C LYS A 335 -36.94 10.30 -4.15
N GLU A 336 -35.87 10.49 -3.39
CA GLU A 336 -35.67 11.60 -2.44
C GLU A 336 -35.21 12.91 -3.12
N ASP A 337 -35.32 13.00 -4.46
CA ASP A 337 -34.87 14.13 -5.29
C ASP A 337 -33.36 14.45 -5.17
N LYS A 338 -32.54 13.43 -4.92
CA LYS A 338 -31.07 13.54 -4.85
C LYS A 338 -30.42 13.02 -6.13
N CYS A 339 -29.15 13.34 -6.34
CA CYS A 339 -28.32 12.78 -7.42
C CYS A 339 -27.33 11.76 -6.86
N VAL A 340 -27.07 10.71 -7.63
CA VAL A 340 -26.24 9.58 -7.17
C VAL A 340 -24.89 9.59 -7.86
N VAL A 341 -23.83 9.34 -7.11
CA VAL A 341 -22.48 9.08 -7.61
C VAL A 341 -22.04 7.72 -7.08
N ILE A 342 -21.73 6.77 -7.96
CA ILE A 342 -21.28 5.43 -7.59
C ILE A 342 -19.79 5.32 -7.90
N GLY A 343 -19.01 4.98 -6.88
CA GLY A 343 -17.57 4.82 -6.97
C GLY A 343 -17.13 3.36 -6.97
N LEU A 344 -16.30 2.99 -7.95
CA LEU A 344 -15.62 1.68 -8.04
C LEU A 344 -14.14 1.84 -8.43
N GLN A 345 -13.31 0.81 -8.22
CA GLN A 345 -11.91 0.84 -8.69
C GLN A 345 -11.76 0.11 -10.03
N SER A 346 -12.33 -1.09 -10.15
CA SER A 346 -12.18 -1.96 -11.33
C SER A 346 -13.43 -2.00 -12.22
N THR A 347 -13.25 -1.82 -13.53
CA THR A 347 -14.35 -1.81 -14.53
C THR A 347 -14.64 -3.18 -15.17
N GLY A 348 -13.72 -4.14 -15.04
CA GLY A 348 -13.85 -5.48 -15.66
C GLY A 348 -13.64 -5.52 -17.19
N GLU A 349 -13.39 -4.38 -17.84
CA GLU A 349 -13.37 -4.21 -19.31
C GLU A 349 -12.52 -5.24 -20.07
N ALA A 350 -11.29 -5.52 -19.61
CA ALA A 350 -10.40 -6.44 -20.32
C ALA A 350 -11.03 -7.82 -20.55
N ARG A 351 -11.93 -8.25 -19.65
CA ARG A 351 -12.65 -9.53 -19.80
C ARG A 351 -13.82 -9.42 -20.77
N THR A 352 -14.51 -8.28 -20.76
CA THR A 352 -15.55 -7.97 -21.74
C THR A 352 -14.99 -7.94 -23.16
N GLU A 353 -13.86 -7.26 -23.39
CA GLU A 353 -13.22 -7.19 -24.73
C GLU A 353 -12.74 -8.56 -25.23
N GLU A 354 -12.17 -9.38 -24.35
CA GLU A 354 -11.75 -10.75 -24.67
C GLU A 354 -12.95 -11.63 -25.04
N ALA A 355 -14.03 -11.58 -24.26
CA ALA A 355 -15.25 -12.32 -24.55
C ALA A 355 -15.88 -11.89 -25.88
N VAL A 356 -15.93 -10.59 -26.15
CA VAL A 356 -16.42 -10.05 -27.43
C VAL A 356 -15.55 -10.50 -28.61
N THR A 357 -14.23 -10.59 -28.42
CA THR A 357 -13.32 -11.12 -29.44
C THR A 357 -13.56 -12.61 -29.71
N LYS A 358 -13.93 -13.39 -28.68
CA LYS A 358 -14.13 -14.84 -28.76
C LYS A 358 -15.52 -15.23 -29.28
N TYR A 359 -16.56 -14.53 -28.85
CA TYR A 359 -17.96 -14.89 -29.07
C TYR A 359 -18.69 -13.95 -30.05
N GLY A 360 -18.10 -12.80 -30.40
CA GLY A 360 -18.68 -11.81 -31.31
C GLY A 360 -19.28 -10.60 -30.59
N LEU A 361 -19.88 -9.70 -31.37
CA LEU A 361 -20.45 -8.43 -30.89
C LEU A 361 -21.82 -8.59 -30.23
N GLU A 362 -22.55 -9.66 -30.54
CA GLU A 362 -23.86 -9.99 -29.97
C GLU A 362 -23.72 -11.20 -29.05
N LEU A 363 -24.18 -11.07 -27.80
CA LEU A 363 -24.09 -12.11 -26.77
C LEU A 363 -25.47 -12.35 -26.16
N ASP A 364 -25.69 -13.55 -25.62
CA ASP A 364 -26.97 -13.95 -25.02
C ASP A 364 -27.27 -13.18 -23.71
N ASP A 365 -26.24 -12.85 -22.93
CA ASP A 365 -26.35 -12.05 -21.72
C ASP A 365 -25.02 -11.35 -21.40
N PHE A 366 -24.99 -10.54 -20.34
CA PHE A 366 -23.78 -9.91 -19.85
C PHE A 366 -22.67 -10.92 -19.53
N VAL A 367 -21.42 -10.50 -19.77
CA VAL A 367 -20.25 -11.34 -19.52
C VAL A 367 -20.00 -11.47 -18.03
N SER A 368 -19.89 -12.71 -17.55
CA SER A 368 -19.42 -13.01 -16.20
C SER A 368 -17.91 -12.82 -16.10
N GLY A 369 -17.48 -11.70 -15.51
CA GLY A 369 -16.07 -11.39 -15.28
C GLY A 369 -15.31 -12.48 -14.47
N PRO A 370 -15.87 -13.04 -13.39
CA PRO A 370 -15.24 -14.12 -12.63
C PRO A 370 -15.09 -15.41 -13.46
N ARG A 371 -16.09 -15.75 -14.29
CA ARG A 371 -16.06 -16.94 -15.15
C ARG A 371 -14.95 -16.84 -16.20
N GLU A 372 -14.92 -15.76 -16.97
CA GLU A 372 -13.92 -15.56 -18.02
C GLU A 372 -12.49 -15.52 -17.45
N LEU A 373 -12.32 -14.90 -16.28
CA LEU A 373 -11.03 -14.89 -15.59
C LEU A 373 -10.56 -16.31 -15.25
N LEU A 374 -11.45 -17.15 -14.73
CA LEU A 374 -11.11 -18.52 -14.33
C LEU A 374 -10.88 -19.43 -15.54
N LEU A 375 -11.71 -19.33 -16.58
CA LEU A 375 -11.54 -20.05 -17.84
C LEU A 375 -10.19 -19.72 -18.47
N LYS A 376 -9.88 -18.43 -18.66
CA LYS A 376 -8.62 -17.98 -19.25
C LYS A 376 -7.42 -18.47 -18.45
N PHE A 377 -7.48 -18.38 -17.13
CA PHE A 377 -6.40 -18.85 -16.28
C PHE A 377 -6.10 -20.34 -16.51
N VAL A 378 -7.12 -21.20 -16.53
CA VAL A 378 -6.96 -22.64 -16.79
C VAL A 378 -6.55 -22.92 -18.24
N GLU A 379 -7.10 -22.20 -19.22
CA GLU A 379 -6.75 -22.34 -20.64
C GLU A 379 -5.25 -22.06 -20.88
N GLU A 380 -4.71 -20.98 -20.31
CA GLU A 380 -3.35 -20.50 -20.56
C GLU A 380 -2.29 -21.10 -19.62
N ASN A 381 -2.64 -21.45 -18.37
CA ASN A 381 -1.65 -21.77 -17.33
C ASN A 381 -1.74 -23.21 -16.81
N TYR A 382 -2.69 -24.03 -17.27
CA TYR A 382 -2.74 -25.43 -16.85
C TYR A 382 -1.51 -26.19 -17.38
N PRO A 383 -0.70 -26.82 -16.51
CA PRO A 383 0.54 -27.46 -16.91
C PRO A 383 0.22 -28.73 -17.71
N LEU A 384 0.57 -28.73 -19.00
CA LEU A 384 0.45 -29.88 -19.90
C LEU A 384 1.84 -30.43 -20.21
N PRO A 385 2.05 -31.76 -20.16
CA PRO A 385 3.31 -32.35 -20.59
C PRO A 385 3.60 -32.02 -22.06
N GLU A 386 4.86 -32.16 -22.48
CA GLU A 386 5.24 -31.90 -23.88
C GLU A 386 4.40 -32.76 -24.83
N LYS A 387 3.86 -32.12 -25.86
CA LYS A 387 3.08 -32.80 -26.90
C LYS A 387 4.05 -33.68 -27.69
N PRO A 388 3.88 -35.02 -27.72
CA PRO A 388 4.76 -35.88 -28.48
C PRO A 388 4.62 -35.59 -29.99
N GLU A 389 5.74 -35.40 -30.68
CA GLU A 389 5.74 -35.21 -32.13
C GLU A 389 5.52 -36.55 -32.86
N PRO A 390 4.69 -36.60 -33.91
CA PRO A 390 4.54 -37.80 -34.73
C PRO A 390 5.85 -38.10 -35.48
N LEU A 391 6.21 -39.38 -35.58
CA LEU A 391 7.41 -39.83 -36.30
C LEU A 391 7.33 -39.45 -37.79
N GLN A 392 8.26 -38.62 -38.28
CA GLN A 392 8.65 -38.62 -39.69
C GLN A 392 9.72 -39.69 -39.90
N GLY A 393 9.45 -40.67 -40.76
CA GLY A 393 10.21 -41.93 -40.86
C GLY A 393 11.72 -41.82 -41.12
N ASP A 394 12.20 -40.70 -41.68
CA ASP A 394 13.60 -40.53 -42.08
C ASP A 394 14.51 -39.89 -41.02
N GLU A 395 13.96 -39.21 -40.00
CA GLU A 395 14.78 -38.50 -39.00
C GLU A 395 15.26 -39.40 -37.86
N SER A 396 14.45 -40.39 -37.44
CA SER A 396 14.79 -41.30 -36.34
C SER A 396 15.95 -42.23 -36.68
N VAL A 397 16.07 -42.63 -37.95
CA VAL A 397 17.17 -43.48 -38.46
C VAL A 397 18.49 -42.72 -38.44
N LYS A 398 18.48 -41.43 -38.82
CA LYS A 398 19.66 -40.55 -38.79
C LYS A 398 20.14 -40.25 -37.36
N GLU A 399 19.23 -40.12 -36.40
CA GLU A 399 19.57 -39.87 -34.99
C GLU A 399 20.25 -41.10 -34.33
N LEU A 400 19.77 -42.30 -34.67
CA LEU A 400 20.35 -43.58 -34.25
C LEU A 400 21.75 -43.80 -34.85
N GLN A 401 21.93 -43.44 -36.12
CA GLN A 401 23.24 -43.42 -36.77
C GLN A 401 24.19 -42.42 -36.06
N ARG A 402 23.76 -41.18 -35.80
CA ARG A 402 24.59 -40.18 -35.07
C ARG A 402 25.02 -40.64 -33.67
N LYS A 403 24.13 -41.27 -32.89
CA LYS A 403 24.46 -41.79 -31.54
C LYS A 403 25.41 -43.01 -31.58
N ARG A 404 25.43 -43.77 -32.68
CA ARG A 404 26.40 -44.87 -32.89
C ARG A 404 27.77 -44.36 -33.38
N HIS A 405 27.81 -43.34 -34.23
CA HIS A 405 29.06 -42.70 -34.67
C HIS A 405 29.80 -41.94 -33.57
N SER A 406 29.11 -41.54 -32.49
CA SER A 406 29.70 -40.85 -31.33
C SER A 406 30.17 -41.81 -30.22
N ALA A 407 30.01 -43.12 -30.40
CA ALA A 407 30.49 -44.15 -29.49
C ALA A 407 31.75 -44.85 -30.05
N THR A 408 32.82 -44.08 -30.28
CA THR A 408 34.19 -44.64 -30.42
C THR A 408 34.72 -44.99 -29.02
N PRO A 409 35.30 -46.18 -28.81
CA PRO A 409 35.79 -46.59 -27.50
C PRO A 409 37.12 -45.90 -27.20
N GLY A 410 37.08 -44.78 -26.49
CA GLY A 410 38.28 -44.15 -25.95
C GLY A 410 38.13 -42.65 -25.79
N VAL A 411 37.54 -42.20 -24.68
CA VAL A 411 38.01 -41.13 -23.78
C VAL A 411 36.93 -41.01 -22.68
N SER A 412 37.34 -41.38 -21.47
CA SER A 412 36.52 -41.27 -20.25
C SER A 412 36.39 -39.81 -19.83
N LEU A 413 35.17 -39.29 -19.73
CA LEU A 413 34.86 -38.00 -19.10
C LEU A 413 34.05 -38.23 -17.82
N LYS A 414 34.75 -38.67 -16.76
CA LYS A 414 34.34 -38.42 -15.37
C LYS A 414 35.02 -37.14 -14.89
N GLY A 415 34.27 -36.07 -14.62
CA GLY A 415 34.84 -34.95 -13.86
C GLY A 415 34.04 -33.64 -13.78
N ARG A 416 33.30 -33.49 -12.67
CA ARG A 416 33.09 -32.26 -11.87
C ARG A 416 32.10 -31.16 -12.32
N VAL A 417 31.03 -31.08 -11.53
CA VAL A 417 30.67 -30.00 -10.56
C VAL A 417 31.04 -28.54 -10.89
N ARG A 418 29.98 -27.70 -10.86
CA ARG A 418 29.86 -26.23 -10.84
C ARG A 418 30.92 -25.41 -10.08
N LYS A 419 31.25 -24.22 -10.61
CA LYS A 419 31.33 -22.91 -9.90
C LYS A 419 31.37 -21.74 -10.92
N VAL A 420 30.36 -20.87 -10.97
CA VAL A 420 30.28 -19.46 -10.46
C VAL A 420 31.10 -18.40 -11.25
N ALA A 421 30.33 -17.56 -11.98
CA ALA A 421 30.42 -16.12 -12.28
C ALA A 421 31.76 -15.33 -12.39
N LYS A 422 31.93 -14.61 -13.52
CA LYS A 422 32.39 -13.20 -13.65
C LYS A 422 32.31 -12.76 -15.13
N TRP A 423 31.40 -11.86 -15.52
CA TRP A 423 31.61 -10.42 -15.77
C TRP A 423 32.82 -10.05 -16.66
N LYS A 424 32.51 -9.45 -17.84
CA LYS A 424 33.40 -8.72 -18.78
C LYS A 424 33.93 -7.41 -18.15
N PRO A 425 35.06 -6.81 -18.58
CA PRO A 425 35.06 -5.87 -19.72
C PRO A 425 36.37 -5.83 -20.58
N ALA A 426 36.25 -5.57 -21.89
CA ALA A 426 36.80 -4.41 -22.66
C ALA A 426 38.01 -4.91 -23.49
N SER A 427 38.13 -4.73 -24.81
CA SER A 427 38.53 -3.52 -25.53
C SER A 427 39.29 -4.03 -26.78
N ASP A 428 39.02 -3.43 -27.93
CA ASP A 428 39.85 -3.18 -29.12
C ASP A 428 41.18 -3.93 -29.35
N GLY A 429 41.40 -4.33 -30.62
CA GLY A 429 42.72 -4.66 -31.14
C GLY A 429 42.66 -5.48 -32.43
N GLU A 430 42.58 -4.79 -33.57
CA GLU A 430 43.01 -5.31 -34.88
C GLU A 430 44.50 -5.66 -34.84
N SER A 431 44.91 -6.76 -35.49
CA SER A 431 45.98 -6.75 -36.50
C SER A 431 46.34 -8.17 -36.94
N ASP A 432 46.35 -8.36 -38.26
CA ASP A 432 47.08 -9.39 -39.00
C ASP A 432 48.54 -9.49 -38.53
N GLU A 433 49.17 -10.66 -38.63
CA GLU A 433 50.48 -10.85 -39.27
C GLU A 433 50.67 -12.34 -39.64
N GLU A 434 51.06 -12.56 -40.90
CA GLU A 434 51.56 -13.82 -41.44
C GLU A 434 52.94 -14.18 -40.86
N SER A 435 53.27 -15.46 -40.74
CA SER A 435 54.64 -15.93 -41.02
C SER A 435 54.71 -17.46 -41.19
N ASP A 436 55.46 -17.81 -42.23
CA ASP A 436 55.73 -19.11 -42.82
C ASP A 436 56.63 -20.08 -42.03
N THR A 437 56.63 -21.32 -42.55
CA THR A 437 57.70 -22.35 -42.61
C THR A 437 57.93 -23.32 -41.44
N ASP A 438 57.48 -24.56 -41.72
CA ASP A 438 58.30 -25.76 -41.94
C ASP A 438 59.29 -26.24 -40.86
N SER A 439 59.02 -27.44 -40.34
CA SER A 439 60.07 -28.45 -40.17
C SER A 439 59.48 -29.85 -40.33
N GLY A 440 59.89 -30.53 -41.39
CA GLY A 440 59.66 -31.95 -41.60
C GLY A 440 60.53 -32.85 -40.71
N HIS A 441 60.05 -34.06 -40.43
CA HIS A 441 60.64 -35.28 -40.99
C HIS A 441 59.73 -36.49 -40.74
N GLU A 442 59.43 -37.16 -41.85
CA GLU A 442 59.32 -38.61 -42.07
C GLU A 442 58.93 -39.55 -40.92
N SER A 443 57.84 -40.29 -41.15
CA SER A 443 57.86 -41.75 -41.01
C SER A 443 56.83 -42.37 -41.95
N THR A 444 57.33 -43.20 -42.87
CA THR A 444 56.62 -44.23 -43.64
C THR A 444 55.83 -45.16 -42.73
N GLU A 445 54.63 -45.59 -43.15
CA GLU A 445 54.25 -47.00 -43.34
C GLU A 445 52.77 -47.11 -43.75
N SER A 446 52.52 -48.05 -44.67
CA SER A 446 51.20 -48.43 -45.16
C SER A 446 50.48 -49.31 -44.14
N ASP A 447 49.30 -48.89 -43.68
CA ASP A 447 48.35 -49.78 -43.02
C ASP A 447 47.21 -50.13 -44.00
N ASP A 448 47.48 -51.09 -44.89
CA ASP A 448 46.42 -51.93 -45.44
C ASP A 448 45.89 -52.81 -44.29
N GLU A 449 44.95 -52.29 -43.50
CA GLU A 449 44.22 -53.09 -42.50
C GLU A 449 43.57 -54.29 -43.21
N PHE A 450 43.91 -55.49 -42.77
CA PHE A 450 43.43 -56.76 -43.32
C PHE A 450 41.89 -56.83 -43.34
N GLN A 451 41.28 -56.60 -44.50
CA GLN A 451 39.83 -56.72 -44.68
C GLN A 451 39.42 -58.20 -44.82
N ILE A 452 38.98 -58.78 -43.70
CA ILE A 452 38.55 -60.18 -43.58
C ILE A 452 37.03 -60.22 -43.37
N CYS A 453 36.35 -61.21 -43.95
CA CYS A 453 34.93 -61.44 -43.65
C CYS A 453 34.75 -61.87 -42.19
N GLU A 454 33.97 -61.12 -41.40
CA GLU A 454 33.76 -61.43 -39.98
C GLU A 454 32.93 -62.69 -39.67
N ILE A 455 32.37 -63.34 -40.70
CA ILE A 455 31.58 -64.57 -40.52
C ILE A 455 32.42 -65.83 -40.78
N CYS A 456 33.20 -65.84 -41.88
CA CYS A 456 34.02 -67.01 -42.25
C CYS A 456 35.51 -66.84 -41.95
N ASN A 457 35.93 -65.65 -41.51
CA ASN A 457 37.31 -65.30 -41.17
C ASN A 457 38.33 -65.57 -42.31
N SER A 458 37.86 -65.55 -43.56
CA SER A 458 38.65 -65.77 -44.78
C SER A 458 38.89 -64.46 -45.53
N GLU A 459 40.04 -64.39 -46.20
CA GLU A 459 40.48 -63.30 -47.08
C GLU A 459 40.11 -63.52 -48.56
N GLU A 460 39.52 -64.67 -48.90
CA GLU A 460 39.13 -64.97 -50.28
C GLU A 460 37.99 -64.04 -50.73
N GLU A 461 38.04 -63.51 -51.96
CA GLU A 461 37.04 -62.58 -52.53
C GLU A 461 36.94 -61.16 -51.92
N ARG A 462 38.07 -60.56 -51.49
CA ARG A 462 38.16 -59.18 -50.93
C ARG A 462 37.36 -58.10 -51.68
N LYS A 463 37.23 -58.19 -53.02
CA LYS A 463 36.48 -57.22 -53.84
C LYS A 463 34.96 -57.34 -53.77
N LYS A 464 34.42 -58.33 -53.04
CA LYS A 464 32.97 -58.62 -52.92
C LYS A 464 32.46 -58.52 -51.48
N LEU A 465 33.22 -57.97 -50.55
CA LEU A 465 32.79 -57.77 -49.16
C LEU A 465 31.72 -56.67 -49.08
N LEU A 466 30.60 -56.96 -48.43
CA LEU A 466 29.57 -55.99 -48.08
C LEU A 466 29.90 -55.35 -46.74
N GLN A 467 29.98 -54.02 -46.72
CA GLN A 467 30.14 -53.26 -45.49
C GLN A 467 28.78 -52.87 -44.92
N CYS A 468 28.53 -53.23 -43.67
CA CYS A 468 27.36 -52.76 -42.94
C CYS A 468 27.48 -51.25 -42.68
N SER A 469 26.58 -50.45 -43.26
CA SER A 469 26.50 -49.00 -43.07
C SER A 469 26.25 -48.55 -41.61
N CYS A 470 25.86 -49.46 -40.72
CA CYS A 470 25.56 -49.18 -39.32
C CYS A 470 26.68 -49.53 -38.32
N CYS A 471 27.55 -50.50 -38.63
CA CYS A 471 28.58 -50.98 -37.70
C CYS A 471 29.95 -51.24 -38.35
N GLY A 472 30.11 -51.00 -39.65
CA GLY A 472 31.38 -51.14 -40.36
C GLY A 472 31.81 -52.58 -40.66
N LYS A 473 31.11 -53.60 -40.15
CA LYS A 473 31.44 -55.01 -40.37
C LYS A 473 31.44 -55.37 -41.86
N LEU A 474 32.48 -56.08 -42.29
CA LEU A 474 32.66 -56.60 -43.65
C LEU A 474 32.26 -58.07 -43.69
N VAL A 475 31.35 -58.43 -44.59
CA VAL A 475 30.86 -59.82 -44.73
C VAL A 475 30.67 -60.21 -46.19
N HIS A 476 30.88 -61.48 -46.53
CA HIS A 476 30.54 -61.98 -47.86
C HIS A 476 29.02 -62.10 -48.04
N PRO A 477 28.46 -61.73 -49.20
CA PRO A 477 27.04 -61.93 -49.53
C PRO A 477 26.57 -63.38 -49.37
N ALA A 478 27.45 -64.34 -49.69
CA ALA A 478 27.19 -65.78 -49.59
C ALA A 478 27.29 -66.33 -48.14
N CYS A 479 27.97 -65.63 -47.23
CA CYS A 479 28.06 -66.02 -45.82
C CYS A 479 26.85 -65.56 -44.99
N LEU A 480 25.95 -64.76 -45.58
CA LEU A 480 24.69 -64.38 -44.96
C LEU A 480 23.67 -65.51 -45.10
N VAL A 481 22.78 -65.66 -44.12
CA VAL A 481 21.70 -66.64 -44.16
C VAL A 481 20.36 -65.89 -44.10
N PRO A 482 19.52 -65.92 -45.15
CA PRO A 482 19.79 -66.51 -46.49
C PRO A 482 20.82 -65.68 -47.29
N PRO A 483 21.56 -66.31 -48.22
CA PRO A 483 22.60 -65.65 -49.02
C PRO A 483 21.99 -64.62 -49.98
N ILE A 484 22.62 -63.45 -50.09
CA ILE A 484 22.14 -62.37 -50.95
C ILE A 484 22.69 -62.57 -52.37
N THR A 485 21.81 -62.85 -53.33
CA THR A 485 22.16 -63.08 -54.75
C THR A 485 21.80 -61.94 -55.69
N ASP A 486 21.11 -60.90 -55.21
CA ASP A 486 20.58 -59.78 -56.01
C ASP A 486 21.32 -58.45 -55.77
N LEU A 487 21.00 -57.42 -56.58
CA LEU A 487 21.59 -56.07 -56.53
C LEU A 487 21.47 -55.46 -55.12
N VAL A 488 22.60 -55.25 -54.46
CA VAL A 488 22.64 -54.74 -53.08
C VAL A 488 22.43 -53.22 -53.09
N PRO A 489 21.49 -52.67 -52.29
CA PRO A 489 21.30 -51.23 -52.17
C PRO A 489 22.58 -50.53 -51.66
N GLU A 490 22.83 -49.29 -52.07
CA GLU A 490 24.01 -48.51 -51.65
C GLU A 490 24.17 -48.37 -50.12
N LYS A 491 23.11 -48.60 -49.34
CA LYS A 491 23.14 -48.62 -47.86
C LYS A 491 22.56 -49.93 -47.33
N TRP A 492 23.42 -50.94 -47.16
CA TRP A 492 23.07 -52.22 -46.55
C TRP A 492 23.40 -52.26 -45.04
N SER A 493 22.60 -52.98 -44.25
CA SER A 493 22.84 -53.19 -42.81
C SER A 493 22.65 -54.66 -42.43
N CYS A 494 23.54 -55.21 -41.59
CA CYS A 494 23.49 -56.62 -41.17
C CYS A 494 22.26 -56.96 -40.30
N TYR A 495 21.90 -58.25 -40.23
CA TYR A 495 20.72 -58.74 -39.49
C TYR A 495 20.69 -58.29 -38.03
N SER A 496 21.83 -58.37 -37.30
CA SER A 496 21.92 -57.91 -35.91
C SER A 496 21.73 -56.40 -35.75
N CYS A 497 22.20 -55.59 -36.72
CA CYS A 497 21.96 -54.15 -36.71
C CYS A 497 20.51 -53.81 -37.05
N LYS A 498 19.88 -54.58 -37.94
CA LYS A 498 18.47 -54.45 -38.29
C LYS A 498 17.58 -54.78 -37.09
N GLU A 499 17.82 -55.92 -36.44
CA GLU A 499 17.12 -56.36 -35.23
C GLU A 499 17.24 -55.35 -34.07
N LYS A 500 18.46 -54.88 -33.75
CA LYS A 500 18.65 -53.82 -32.72
C LYS A 500 18.00 -52.49 -33.07
N THR A 501 17.87 -52.18 -34.35
CA THR A 501 17.23 -50.95 -34.82
C THR A 501 15.71 -51.08 -34.73
N ASP A 502 15.16 -52.24 -35.09
CA ASP A 502 13.74 -52.56 -34.95
C ASP A 502 13.33 -52.65 -33.48
N GLU A 503 14.15 -53.24 -32.60
CA GLU A 503 13.96 -53.24 -31.14
C GLU A 503 13.95 -51.82 -30.56
N TYR A 504 14.92 -50.97 -30.95
CA TYR A 504 14.94 -49.57 -30.53
C TYR A 504 13.73 -48.79 -31.03
N MET A 505 13.33 -48.98 -32.30
CA MET A 505 12.16 -48.34 -32.88
C MET A 505 10.88 -48.82 -32.19
N GLN A 506 10.79 -50.09 -31.80
CA GLN A 506 9.68 -50.63 -31.03
C GLN A 506 9.64 -50.06 -29.61
N ALA A 507 10.77 -50.04 -28.90
CA ALA A 507 10.88 -49.46 -27.57
C ALA A 507 10.55 -47.95 -27.57
N ARG A 508 11.00 -47.21 -28.60
CA ARG A 508 10.71 -45.78 -28.78
C ARG A 508 9.25 -45.55 -29.16
N ARG A 509 8.62 -46.42 -29.97
CA ARG A 509 7.18 -46.37 -30.25
C ARG A 509 6.35 -46.56 -28.98
N VAL A 510 6.67 -47.58 -28.17
CA VAL A 510 6.01 -47.83 -26.87
C VAL A 510 6.20 -46.63 -25.93
N TYR A 511 7.40 -46.04 -25.90
CA TYR A 511 7.68 -44.84 -25.10
C TYR A 511 6.87 -43.61 -25.56
N ILE A 512 6.78 -43.36 -26.87
CA ILE A 512 5.98 -42.26 -27.43
C ILE A 512 4.48 -42.49 -27.18
N GLU A 513 3.99 -43.71 -27.32
CA GLU A 513 2.61 -44.09 -27.05
C GLU A 513 2.25 -43.86 -25.56
N GLU A 514 3.17 -44.20 -24.65
CA GLU A 514 2.97 -43.91 -23.23
C GLU A 514 3.00 -42.41 -22.91
N LEU A 515 3.85 -41.62 -23.59
CA LEU A 515 3.84 -40.15 -23.49
C LEU A 515 2.54 -39.54 -24.03
N LEU A 516 2.04 -40.03 -25.17
CA LEU A 516 0.77 -39.60 -25.76
C LEU A 516 -0.39 -39.88 -24.80
N LYS A 517 -0.43 -41.07 -24.21
CA LYS A 517 -1.44 -41.43 -23.21
C LYS A 517 -1.42 -40.49 -22.00
N ARG A 518 -0.23 -40.12 -21.50
CA ARG A 518 -0.10 -39.13 -20.40
C ARG A 518 -0.58 -37.74 -20.81
N TYR A 519 -0.25 -37.30 -22.03
CA TYR A 519 -0.69 -36.03 -22.58
C TYR A 519 -2.21 -35.95 -22.72
N GLU A 520 -2.84 -36.99 -23.29
CA GLU A 520 -4.29 -37.09 -23.44
C GLU A 520 -5.01 -37.10 -22.09
N GLN A 521 -4.49 -37.84 -21.11
CA GLN A 521 -5.03 -37.83 -19.74
C GLN A 521 -4.99 -36.45 -19.10
N ALA A 522 -3.87 -35.71 -19.26
CA ALA A 522 -3.76 -34.35 -18.76
C ALA A 522 -4.74 -33.39 -19.46
N LEU A 523 -4.94 -33.56 -20.77
CA LEU A 523 -5.89 -32.78 -21.55
C LEU A 523 -7.34 -33.06 -21.13
N GLN A 524 -7.69 -34.32 -20.85
CA GLN A 524 -9.00 -34.69 -20.31
C GLN A 524 -9.26 -34.06 -18.93
N ARG A 525 -8.27 -34.06 -18.04
CA ARG A 525 -8.38 -33.39 -16.73
C ARG A 525 -8.59 -31.88 -16.89
N LYS A 526 -7.81 -31.24 -17.76
CA LYS A 526 -7.99 -29.83 -18.12
C LYS A 526 -9.41 -29.55 -18.63
N SER A 527 -9.92 -30.37 -19.55
CA SER A 527 -11.29 -30.22 -20.09
C SER A 527 -12.35 -30.36 -19.00
N LYS A 528 -12.22 -31.35 -18.12
CA LYS A 528 -13.17 -31.57 -17.01
C LYS A 528 -13.26 -30.35 -16.10
N ILE A 529 -12.14 -29.70 -15.79
CA ILE A 529 -12.12 -28.46 -14.99
C ILE A 529 -12.83 -27.33 -15.74
N LEU A 530 -12.56 -27.16 -17.05
CA LEU A 530 -13.22 -26.15 -17.86
C LEU A 530 -14.74 -26.35 -17.90
N ASP A 531 -15.21 -27.60 -17.97
CA ASP A 531 -16.64 -27.92 -17.96
C ASP A 531 -17.28 -27.64 -16.59
N ILE A 532 -16.58 -27.94 -15.49
CA ILE A 532 -17.01 -27.54 -14.14
C ILE A 532 -17.15 -26.01 -14.06
N ILE A 533 -16.17 -25.25 -14.57
CA ILE A 533 -16.21 -23.77 -14.56
C ILE A 533 -17.40 -23.25 -15.38
N ARG A 534 -17.69 -23.83 -16.54
CA ARG A 534 -18.84 -23.44 -17.38
C ARG A 534 -20.18 -23.73 -16.69
N SER A 535 -20.24 -24.78 -15.88
CA SER A 535 -21.44 -25.16 -15.13
C SER A 535 -21.71 -24.30 -13.89
N LEU A 536 -20.71 -23.52 -13.43
CA LEU A 536 -20.89 -22.63 -12.30
C LEU A 536 -21.74 -21.42 -12.71
N ASP A 537 -22.82 -21.21 -11.98
CA ASP A 537 -23.56 -19.96 -12.01
C ASP A 537 -22.73 -18.89 -11.31
N LEU A 538 -22.11 -17.98 -12.08
CA LEU A 538 -21.21 -16.93 -11.59
C LEU A 538 -21.79 -15.58 -12.00
N PRO A 539 -21.63 -14.53 -11.17
CA PRO A 539 -22.34 -13.28 -11.39
C PRO A 539 -21.81 -12.54 -12.62
N ASN A 540 -22.67 -11.70 -13.18
CA ASN A 540 -22.35 -10.80 -14.29
C ASN A 540 -21.38 -9.69 -13.86
N ASN A 541 -20.79 -8.98 -14.83
CA ASN A 541 -19.96 -7.81 -14.56
C ASN A 541 -20.78 -6.75 -13.79
N PRO A 542 -20.38 -6.34 -12.57
CA PRO A 542 -21.16 -5.45 -11.71
C PRO A 542 -21.35 -4.07 -12.32
N LEU A 543 -20.42 -3.58 -13.15
CA LEU A 543 -20.58 -2.27 -13.80
C LEU A 543 -21.72 -2.28 -14.82
N ASP A 544 -21.77 -3.30 -15.67
CA ASP A 544 -22.80 -3.44 -16.70
C ASP A 544 -24.17 -3.72 -16.07
N ASP A 545 -24.20 -4.58 -15.06
CA ASP A 545 -25.42 -4.92 -14.31
C ASP A 545 -26.01 -3.70 -13.57
N ILE A 546 -25.17 -2.88 -12.92
CA ILE A 546 -25.62 -1.63 -12.29
C ILE A 546 -26.19 -0.67 -13.34
N ILE A 547 -25.53 -0.52 -14.50
CA ILE A 547 -26.00 0.39 -15.55
C ILE A 547 -27.36 -0.07 -16.09
N ASP A 548 -27.51 -1.36 -16.39
CA ASP A 548 -28.76 -1.95 -16.88
C ASP A 548 -29.90 -1.75 -15.88
N GLN A 549 -29.70 -2.13 -14.62
CA GLN A 549 -30.73 -2.02 -13.58
C GLN A 549 -31.11 -0.58 -13.20
N LEU A 550 -30.26 0.41 -13.53
CA LEU A 550 -30.50 1.83 -13.34
C LEU A 550 -31.05 2.54 -14.59
N GLY A 551 -31.43 1.78 -15.62
CA GLY A 551 -32.13 2.29 -16.80
C GLY A 551 -31.24 2.53 -18.02
N GLY A 552 -30.06 1.89 -18.07
CA GLY A 552 -29.18 1.87 -19.23
C GLY A 552 -28.26 3.10 -19.36
N PRO A 553 -27.43 3.13 -20.43
CA PRO A 553 -26.42 4.17 -20.64
C PRO A 553 -27.03 5.57 -20.85
N ASP A 554 -28.29 5.67 -21.26
CA ASP A 554 -28.98 6.96 -21.43
C ASP A 554 -29.29 7.66 -20.10
N LYS A 555 -29.45 6.90 -19.02
CA LYS A 555 -29.77 7.42 -17.67
C LYS A 555 -28.54 7.56 -16.78
N VAL A 556 -27.48 6.79 -17.06
CA VAL A 556 -26.28 6.70 -16.25
C VAL A 556 -25.10 7.38 -16.93
N ALA A 557 -24.51 8.38 -16.27
CA ALA A 557 -23.33 9.07 -16.74
C ALA A 557 -22.08 8.28 -16.36
N GLU A 558 -21.46 7.65 -17.36
CA GLU A 558 -20.29 6.81 -17.11
C GLU A 558 -18.98 7.59 -17.31
N MET A 559 -18.14 7.67 -16.28
CA MET A 559 -16.82 8.31 -16.31
C MET A 559 -15.75 7.31 -15.84
N THR A 560 -15.55 6.27 -16.65
CA THR A 560 -14.55 5.25 -16.39
C THR A 560 -13.44 5.25 -17.45
N GLY A 561 -12.42 4.42 -17.24
CA GLY A 561 -11.33 4.24 -18.20
C GLY A 561 -11.67 3.34 -19.39
N ARG A 562 -12.88 2.74 -19.43
CA ARG A 562 -13.22 1.77 -20.48
C ARG A 562 -13.51 2.41 -21.83
N ARG A 563 -13.32 1.67 -22.92
CA ARG A 563 -13.50 2.08 -24.30
C ARG A 563 -14.82 1.61 -24.89
N GLY A 564 -15.28 0.43 -24.50
CA GLY A 564 -16.58 -0.11 -24.90
C GLY A 564 -17.40 -0.61 -23.72
N MET A 565 -18.67 -0.87 -23.99
CA MET A 565 -19.67 -1.33 -23.02
C MET A 565 -20.59 -2.38 -23.66
N LEU A 566 -21.21 -3.23 -22.84
CA LEU A 566 -22.32 -4.08 -23.26
C LEU A 566 -23.63 -3.38 -22.94
N VAL A 567 -24.54 -3.32 -23.91
CA VAL A 567 -25.86 -2.70 -23.75
C VAL A 567 -26.93 -3.72 -24.09
N ARG A 568 -27.94 -3.85 -23.25
CA ARG A 568 -29.09 -4.73 -23.51
C ARG A 568 -29.81 -4.29 -24.79
N ALA A 569 -30.08 -5.23 -25.68
CA ALA A 569 -30.73 -4.93 -26.96
C ALA A 569 -32.15 -4.41 -26.74
N SER A 570 -32.64 -3.56 -27.65
CA SER A 570 -34.00 -3.00 -27.60
C SER A 570 -35.11 -4.05 -27.66
N SER A 571 -34.81 -5.25 -28.18
CA SER A 571 -35.68 -6.43 -28.19
C SER A 571 -35.84 -7.09 -26.82
N GLY A 572 -35.04 -6.71 -25.81
CA GLY A 572 -34.99 -7.32 -24.50
C GLY A 572 -34.27 -8.69 -24.45
N LYS A 573 -33.80 -9.20 -25.59
CA LYS A 573 -33.06 -10.46 -25.70
C LYS A 573 -31.62 -10.18 -26.11
N GLY A 574 -30.65 -10.63 -25.32
CA GLY A 574 -29.24 -10.45 -25.59
C GLY A 574 -28.68 -9.08 -25.21
N VAL A 575 -27.35 -8.96 -25.35
CA VAL A 575 -26.58 -7.73 -25.19
C VAL A 575 -25.67 -7.52 -26.40
N THR A 576 -25.44 -6.26 -26.75
CA THR A 576 -24.59 -5.88 -27.88
C THR A 576 -23.42 -5.03 -27.38
N TYR A 577 -22.22 -5.33 -27.87
CA TYR A 577 -21.04 -4.50 -27.60
C TYR A 577 -21.07 -3.21 -28.42
N GLN A 578 -20.89 -2.09 -27.74
CA GLN A 578 -20.86 -0.75 -28.34
C GLN A 578 -19.68 0.05 -27.81
N ALA A 579 -19.06 0.85 -28.68
CA ALA A 579 -18.05 1.80 -28.26
C ALA A 579 -18.68 2.93 -27.44
N ARG A 580 -17.96 3.44 -26.44
CA ARG A 580 -18.47 4.53 -25.57
C ARG A 580 -18.53 5.87 -26.26
N ASN A 581 -17.74 6.09 -27.31
CA ASN A 581 -17.83 7.32 -28.08
C ASN A 581 -19.04 7.31 -29.01
N THR A 582 -19.65 8.48 -29.14
CA THR A 582 -20.57 8.76 -30.24
C THR A 582 -19.80 9.21 -31.48
N LYS A 583 -20.46 9.28 -32.64
CA LYS A 583 -19.85 9.80 -33.88
C LYS A 583 -19.33 11.24 -33.74
N GLU A 584 -19.86 11.99 -32.78
CA GLU A 584 -19.60 13.42 -32.59
C GLU A 584 -18.54 13.71 -31.50
N VAL A 585 -18.31 12.77 -30.58
CA VAL A 585 -17.40 12.96 -29.43
C VAL A 585 -16.23 12.01 -29.52
N THR A 586 -15.01 12.53 -29.51
CA THR A 586 -13.81 11.68 -29.52
C THR A 586 -13.65 10.91 -28.20
N MET A 587 -12.98 9.76 -28.23
CA MET A 587 -12.73 8.94 -27.02
C MET A 587 -12.06 9.73 -25.88
N GLU A 588 -11.17 10.68 -26.19
CA GLU A 588 -10.53 11.56 -25.18
C GLU A 588 -11.54 12.48 -24.47
N MET A 589 -12.66 12.80 -25.12
CA MET A 589 -13.67 13.75 -24.62
C MET A 589 -14.90 13.09 -24.00
N VAL A 590 -15.08 11.77 -24.13
CA VAL A 590 -16.27 11.05 -23.63
C VAL A 590 -16.52 11.30 -22.15
N ASN A 591 -15.51 11.15 -21.30
CA ASN A 591 -15.66 11.36 -19.85
C ASN A 591 -16.07 12.80 -19.51
N MET A 592 -15.57 13.78 -20.27
CA MET A 592 -15.94 15.19 -20.08
C MET A 592 -17.37 15.48 -20.56
N HIS A 593 -17.79 14.84 -21.66
CA HIS A 593 -19.15 14.93 -22.15
C HIS A 593 -20.15 14.31 -21.15
N GLU A 594 -19.89 13.10 -20.67
CA GLU A 594 -20.71 12.41 -19.67
C GLU A 594 -20.81 13.20 -18.35
N LYS A 595 -19.69 13.77 -17.89
CA LYS A 595 -19.68 14.71 -16.76
C LYS A 595 -20.61 15.90 -17.02
N GLN A 596 -20.57 16.49 -18.21
CA GLN A 596 -21.42 17.64 -18.55
C GLN A 596 -22.91 17.25 -18.50
N LEU A 597 -23.29 16.10 -19.07
CA LEU A 597 -24.67 15.59 -19.00
C LEU A 597 -25.16 15.42 -17.56
N PHE A 598 -24.30 14.94 -16.66
CA PHE A 598 -24.61 14.84 -15.23
C PHE A 598 -24.76 16.21 -14.55
N MET A 599 -23.83 17.14 -14.82
CA MET A 599 -23.82 18.48 -14.24
C MET A 599 -24.94 19.40 -14.78
N ASP A 600 -25.45 19.10 -15.98
CA ASP A 600 -26.63 19.74 -16.57
C ASP A 600 -27.95 19.12 -16.08
N GLY A 601 -27.89 17.99 -15.37
CA GLY A 601 -29.07 17.30 -14.85
C GLY A 601 -29.80 16.43 -15.87
N LYS A 602 -29.22 16.21 -17.06
CA LYS A 602 -29.75 15.31 -18.08
C LYS A 602 -29.65 13.84 -17.64
N LYS A 603 -28.59 13.51 -16.90
CA LYS A 603 -28.39 12.22 -16.21
C LYS A 603 -28.27 12.48 -14.70
N LEU A 604 -28.95 11.68 -13.88
CA LEU A 604 -28.99 11.87 -12.41
C LEU A 604 -28.14 10.87 -11.64
N VAL A 605 -27.62 9.85 -12.32
CA VAL A 605 -26.68 8.88 -11.79
C VAL A 605 -25.36 9.05 -12.51
N ALA A 606 -24.25 9.08 -11.77
CA ALA A 606 -22.90 9.05 -12.30
C ALA A 606 -22.14 7.85 -11.76
N ILE A 607 -21.35 7.19 -12.60
CA ILE A 607 -20.44 6.12 -12.19
C ILE A 607 -19.00 6.56 -12.47
N ILE A 608 -18.14 6.49 -11.47
CA ILE A 608 -16.74 6.89 -11.55
C ILE A 608 -15.80 5.73 -11.22
N SER A 609 -14.69 5.63 -11.96
CA SER A 609 -13.57 4.76 -11.59
C SER A 609 -12.29 5.54 -11.28
N GLU A 610 -11.35 4.94 -10.54
CA GLU A 610 -10.05 5.57 -10.23
C GLU A 610 -9.32 6.02 -11.52
N ALA A 611 -9.37 5.21 -12.58
CA ALA A 611 -8.72 5.49 -13.86
C ALA A 611 -9.43 6.59 -14.69
N GLY A 612 -10.76 6.67 -14.63
CA GLY A 612 -11.55 7.60 -15.47
C GLY A 612 -11.92 8.92 -14.80
N SER A 613 -11.77 9.04 -13.47
CA SER A 613 -12.24 10.18 -12.70
C SER A 613 -11.16 11.19 -12.30
N ALA A 614 -9.93 11.01 -12.78
CA ALA A 614 -8.87 12.00 -12.62
C ALA A 614 -9.33 13.35 -13.20
N GLY A 615 -9.12 14.45 -12.46
CA GLY A 615 -9.63 15.78 -12.84
C GLY A 615 -11.15 16.00 -12.67
N VAL A 616 -11.97 14.95 -12.73
CA VAL A 616 -13.44 15.05 -12.70
C VAL A 616 -13.95 15.63 -11.38
N SER A 617 -14.99 16.47 -11.49
CA SER A 617 -15.60 17.25 -10.42
C SER A 617 -17.12 17.12 -10.55
N LEU A 618 -17.78 16.49 -9.57
CA LEU A 618 -19.21 16.14 -9.55
C LEU A 618 -19.96 16.74 -8.35
N GLN A 619 -19.35 17.66 -7.61
CA GLN A 619 -20.03 18.36 -6.52
C GLN A 619 -21.29 19.09 -7.03
N ALA A 620 -22.22 19.41 -6.13
CA ALA A 620 -23.33 20.31 -6.41
C ALA A 620 -22.82 21.76 -6.56
N ASP A 621 -22.08 22.06 -7.64
CA ASP A 621 -21.46 23.38 -7.86
C ASP A 621 -22.53 24.45 -8.04
N ARG A 622 -22.41 25.58 -7.33
CA ARG A 622 -23.34 26.72 -7.45
C ARG A 622 -23.41 27.35 -8.84
N ARG A 623 -22.41 27.06 -9.69
CA ARG A 623 -22.35 27.53 -11.09
C ARG A 623 -23.03 26.57 -12.06
N ALA A 624 -23.33 25.34 -11.64
CA ALA A 624 -23.94 24.33 -12.50
C ALA A 624 -25.47 24.38 -12.40
N LEU A 625 -26.15 23.86 -13.43
CA LEU A 625 -27.61 23.73 -13.45
C LEU A 625 -28.09 22.70 -12.43
N ASN A 626 -27.43 21.53 -12.37
CA ASN A 626 -27.78 20.49 -11.40
C ASN A 626 -27.12 20.75 -10.04
N GLN A 627 -27.90 21.32 -9.11
CA GLN A 627 -27.46 21.61 -7.73
C GLN A 627 -28.04 20.63 -6.68
N LYS A 628 -28.68 19.54 -7.10
CA LYS A 628 -29.28 18.54 -6.18
C LYS A 628 -28.25 17.94 -5.22
N ARG A 629 -28.66 17.56 -4.01
CA ARG A 629 -27.75 16.94 -3.02
C ARG A 629 -27.14 15.66 -3.61
N ARG A 630 -25.84 15.46 -3.40
CA ARG A 630 -25.10 14.29 -3.91
C ARG A 630 -25.12 13.16 -2.87
N VAL A 631 -25.54 11.97 -3.27
CA VAL A 631 -25.38 10.72 -2.53
C VAL A 631 -24.27 9.93 -3.19
N HIS A 632 -23.13 9.80 -2.53
CA HIS A 632 -21.96 9.09 -3.02
C HIS A 632 -21.93 7.68 -2.43
N LEU A 633 -22.27 6.69 -3.25
CA LEU A 633 -22.21 5.27 -2.91
C LEU A 633 -20.81 4.73 -3.24
N THR A 634 -20.12 4.18 -2.25
CA THR A 634 -18.81 3.55 -2.48
C THR A 634 -18.98 2.05 -2.55
N LEU A 635 -19.01 1.51 -3.78
CA LEU A 635 -19.18 0.08 -4.05
C LEU A 635 -17.89 -0.68 -3.71
N GLU A 636 -16.74 -0.15 -4.11
CA GLU A 636 -15.43 -0.72 -3.85
C GLU A 636 -14.59 0.29 -3.06
N LEU A 637 -14.35 0.00 -1.78
CA LEU A 637 -13.54 0.86 -0.92
C LEU A 637 -12.05 0.69 -1.24
N PRO A 638 -11.32 1.77 -1.58
CA PRO A 638 -9.88 1.70 -1.79
C PRO A 638 -9.15 1.28 -0.53
N TRP A 639 -8.15 0.38 -0.65
CA TRP A 639 -7.29 -0.10 0.46
C TRP A 639 -6.60 0.99 1.28
N SER A 640 -6.48 2.17 0.72
CA SER A 640 -5.90 3.33 1.40
C SER A 640 -7.00 4.35 1.63
N ALA A 641 -7.16 4.77 2.88
CA ALA A 641 -8.08 5.85 3.22
C ALA A 641 -7.73 7.16 2.49
N ASP A 642 -6.47 7.40 2.13
CA ASP A 642 -6.09 8.58 1.34
C ASP A 642 -6.67 8.52 -0.07
N ARG A 643 -6.70 7.32 -0.68
CA ARG A 643 -7.39 7.12 -1.98
C ARG A 643 -8.90 7.28 -1.85
N ALA A 644 -9.50 6.81 -0.76
CA ALA A 644 -10.93 7.02 -0.49
C ALA A 644 -11.26 8.53 -0.35
N ILE A 645 -10.44 9.30 0.37
CA ILE A 645 -10.60 10.76 0.49
C ILE A 645 -10.46 11.46 -0.87
N GLN A 646 -9.54 11.01 -1.73
CA GLN A 646 -9.41 11.54 -3.09
C GLN A 646 -10.64 11.27 -3.96
N GLN A 647 -11.31 10.15 -3.74
CA GLN A 647 -12.56 9.78 -4.39
C GLN A 647 -13.75 10.61 -3.85
N PHE A 648 -13.82 10.83 -2.53
CA PHE A 648 -14.82 11.73 -1.93
C PHE A 648 -14.62 13.19 -2.36
N GLY A 649 -13.37 13.62 -2.57
CA GLY A 649 -13.04 14.91 -3.17
C GLY A 649 -13.60 15.12 -4.58
N ARG A 650 -14.20 14.11 -5.22
CA ARG A 650 -14.94 14.27 -6.49
C ARG A 650 -16.30 14.90 -6.27
N THR A 651 -16.95 14.66 -5.12
CA THR A 651 -18.28 15.18 -4.76
C THR A 651 -18.25 16.23 -3.66
N HIS A 652 -17.17 16.32 -2.88
CA HIS A 652 -16.98 17.30 -1.82
C HIS A 652 -15.90 18.32 -2.18
N ARG A 653 -16.32 19.53 -2.58
CA ARG A 653 -15.42 20.62 -3.01
C ARG A 653 -15.91 21.98 -2.53
N SER A 654 -15.02 22.97 -2.54
CA SER A 654 -15.42 24.37 -2.34
C SER A 654 -16.43 24.81 -3.41
N ASN A 655 -17.24 25.82 -3.07
CA ASN A 655 -18.34 26.33 -3.91
C ASN A 655 -19.51 25.35 -4.16
N GLN A 656 -19.70 24.34 -3.31
CA GLN A 656 -20.88 23.47 -3.36
C GLN A 656 -22.12 24.14 -2.73
N ALA A 657 -23.29 23.91 -3.31
CA ALA A 657 -24.60 24.35 -2.79
C ALA A 657 -25.02 23.55 -1.55
N SER A 658 -24.75 22.25 -1.56
CA SER A 658 -25.06 21.31 -0.47
C SER A 658 -23.89 20.35 -0.23
N ALA A 659 -23.69 19.93 1.02
CA ALA A 659 -22.75 18.88 1.37
C ALA A 659 -23.28 17.47 0.97
N PRO A 660 -22.40 16.56 0.50
CA PRO A 660 -22.81 15.21 0.10
C PRO A 660 -23.15 14.30 1.28
N GLU A 661 -23.89 13.24 0.99
CA GLU A 661 -24.05 12.03 1.82
C GLU A 661 -23.11 10.95 1.30
N TYR A 662 -22.30 10.35 2.17
CA TYR A 662 -21.45 9.20 1.84
C TYR A 662 -22.05 7.93 2.41
N ARG A 663 -22.28 6.93 1.54
CA ARG A 663 -22.70 5.60 1.96
C ARG A 663 -21.61 4.61 1.57
N LEU A 664 -20.96 4.01 2.57
CA LEU A 664 -19.85 3.08 2.38
C LEU A 664 -20.38 1.65 2.45
N LEU A 665 -20.35 0.93 1.33
CA LEU A 665 -20.89 -0.43 1.26
C LEU A 665 -19.79 -1.48 1.47
N PHE A 666 -20.08 -2.47 2.31
CA PHE A 666 -19.20 -3.62 2.55
C PHE A 666 -20.02 -4.88 2.78
N THR A 667 -19.45 -6.02 2.44
CA THR A 667 -20.05 -7.33 2.73
C THR A 667 -19.81 -7.76 4.18
N ASN A 668 -20.60 -8.72 4.66
CA ASN A 668 -20.41 -9.39 5.96
C ASN A 668 -19.16 -10.30 6.00
N LEU A 669 -18.33 -10.30 4.95
CA LEU A 669 -17.08 -11.04 4.88
C LEU A 669 -15.97 -10.31 5.65
N GLY A 670 -15.24 -11.03 6.49
CA GLY A 670 -14.20 -10.49 7.37
C GLY A 670 -13.10 -9.75 6.61
N GLY A 671 -12.83 -10.17 5.38
CA GLY A 671 -11.90 -9.48 4.48
C GLY A 671 -12.32 -8.06 4.09
N GLU A 672 -13.62 -7.72 4.10
CA GLU A 672 -14.15 -6.38 3.82
C GLU A 672 -14.60 -5.63 5.10
N ARG A 673 -15.27 -6.32 6.03
CA ARG A 673 -16.00 -5.73 7.18
C ARG A 673 -15.19 -4.73 8.01
N ARG A 674 -13.93 -5.05 8.32
CA ARG A 674 -13.08 -4.21 9.17
C ARG A 674 -12.20 -3.26 8.38
N PHE A 675 -11.98 -3.54 7.08
CA PHE A 675 -11.40 -2.56 6.19
C PHE A 675 -12.30 -1.31 6.13
N ALA A 676 -13.61 -1.53 5.98
CA ALA A 676 -14.62 -0.47 6.02
C ALA A 676 -14.64 0.28 7.36
N SER A 677 -14.54 -0.43 8.50
CA SER A 677 -14.58 0.23 9.82
C SER A 677 -13.34 1.06 10.15
N ILE A 678 -12.14 0.70 9.66
CA ILE A 678 -10.97 1.60 9.77
C ILE A 678 -11.18 2.85 8.93
N VAL A 679 -11.59 2.67 7.67
CA VAL A 679 -11.78 3.80 6.76
C VAL A 679 -12.83 4.73 7.33
N ALA A 680 -13.95 4.20 7.81
CA ALA A 680 -14.98 4.96 8.52
C ALA A 680 -14.44 5.68 9.76
N LYS A 681 -13.74 5.00 10.67
CA LYS A 681 -13.12 5.64 11.85
C LYS A 681 -12.12 6.74 11.47
N ARG A 682 -11.35 6.54 10.39
CA ARG A 682 -10.41 7.55 9.88
C ARG A 682 -11.16 8.74 9.28
N LEU A 683 -12.30 8.54 8.61
CA LEU A 683 -13.15 9.61 8.08
C LEU A 683 -13.87 10.39 9.17
N GLU A 684 -14.39 9.70 10.21
CA GLU A 684 -14.97 10.32 11.41
C GLU A 684 -13.92 11.19 12.13
N SER A 685 -12.70 10.65 12.32
CA SER A 685 -11.58 11.39 12.91
C SER A 685 -11.17 12.59 12.04
N LEU A 686 -11.23 12.49 10.70
CA LEU A 686 -11.03 13.62 9.80
C LEU A 686 -12.10 14.70 9.97
N GLY A 687 -13.36 14.32 10.17
CA GLY A 687 -14.45 15.24 10.53
C GLY A 687 -14.13 16.03 11.80
N ALA A 688 -13.65 15.35 12.85
CA ALA A 688 -13.23 15.98 14.09
C ALA A 688 -11.96 16.85 13.94
N LEU A 689 -10.97 16.39 13.17
CA LEU A 689 -9.75 17.14 12.82
C LEU A 689 -10.05 18.44 12.05
N THR A 690 -11.16 18.49 11.29
CA THR A 690 -11.57 19.70 10.54
C THR A 690 -12.26 20.76 11.38
N GLN A 691 -12.62 20.52 12.65
CA GLN A 691 -13.17 21.56 13.52
C GLN A 691 -12.11 22.47 14.16
N GLY A 692 -10.83 22.34 13.79
CA GLY A 692 -9.73 23.02 14.49
C GLY A 692 -9.46 22.44 15.88
N ASP A 693 -10.25 21.44 16.29
CA ASP A 693 -10.10 20.68 17.52
C ASP A 693 -9.51 19.31 17.18
N ARG A 694 -8.17 19.21 17.20
CA ARG A 694 -7.42 17.94 17.08
C ARG A 694 -7.64 17.03 18.31
N ARG A 695 -8.84 16.99 18.90
CA ARG A 695 -9.17 16.34 20.18
C ARG A 695 -9.76 14.92 20.05
N ALA A 696 -10.11 14.43 18.85
CA ALA A 696 -10.80 13.15 18.74
C ALA A 696 -9.90 11.97 18.32
N GLY A 697 -9.58 11.13 19.31
CA GLY A 697 -9.34 9.70 19.14
C GLY A 697 -7.88 9.24 19.23
N PRO A 698 -7.65 7.99 19.72
CA PRO A 698 -6.30 7.42 19.82
C PRO A 698 -5.60 7.44 18.46
N SER A 699 -4.28 7.61 18.46
CA SER A 699 -3.43 7.61 17.26
C SER A 699 -3.89 6.58 16.23
N LEU A 700 -4.35 7.07 15.09
CA LEU A 700 -4.90 6.26 13.99
C LEU A 700 -3.88 5.26 13.43
N SER A 701 -2.58 5.42 13.75
CA SER A 701 -1.53 4.45 13.41
C SER A 701 -1.68 3.12 14.16
N ALA A 702 -2.31 3.11 15.33
CA ALA A 702 -2.50 1.91 16.15
C ALA A 702 -3.46 0.89 15.51
N TYR A 703 -4.36 1.35 14.63
CA TYR A 703 -5.32 0.50 13.91
C TYR A 703 -4.93 0.26 12.44
N ASN A 704 -3.77 0.75 12.00
CA ASN A 704 -3.19 0.38 10.72
C ASN A 704 -2.63 -1.05 10.83
N TYR A 705 -3.13 -2.02 10.07
CA TYR A 705 -2.67 -3.41 10.18
C TYR A 705 -1.26 -3.63 9.63
N ASP A 706 -0.75 -2.71 8.81
CA ASP A 706 0.67 -2.72 8.43
C ASP A 706 1.59 -2.16 9.54
N SER A 707 1.02 -1.75 10.69
CA SER A 707 1.80 -1.39 11.87
C SER A 707 2.60 -2.59 12.41
N SER A 708 3.64 -2.29 13.19
CA SER A 708 4.40 -3.31 13.92
C SER A 708 3.50 -4.22 14.78
N TYR A 709 2.41 -3.67 15.34
CA TYR A 709 1.43 -4.43 16.12
C TYR A 709 0.60 -5.38 15.25
N GLY A 710 0.17 -4.94 14.07
CA GLY A 710 -0.52 -5.82 13.11
C GLY A 710 0.36 -6.99 12.69
N LYS A 711 1.62 -6.74 12.32
CA LYS A 711 2.61 -7.78 11.99
C LYS A 711 2.89 -8.74 13.15
N LYS A 712 2.96 -8.22 14.38
CA LYS A 712 3.14 -9.03 15.60
C LYS A 712 1.90 -9.87 15.92
N SER A 713 0.70 -9.31 15.75
CA SER A 713 -0.57 -10.02 15.98
C SER A 713 -0.75 -11.18 14.99
N LEU A 714 -0.38 -10.99 13.73
CA LEU A 714 -0.39 -12.05 12.71
C LEU A 714 0.55 -13.19 13.09
N MET A 715 1.79 -12.86 13.47
CA MET A 715 2.77 -13.85 13.93
C MET A 715 2.24 -14.66 15.12
N VAL A 716 1.69 -13.99 16.14
CA VAL A 716 1.13 -14.66 17.33
C VAL A 716 -0.03 -15.57 16.96
N MET A 717 -0.92 -15.12 16.07
CA MET A 717 -2.02 -15.95 15.57
C MET A 717 -1.51 -17.19 14.84
N TYR A 718 -0.54 -17.04 13.93
CA TYR A 718 0.04 -18.15 13.18
C TYR A 718 0.75 -19.16 14.09
N ARG A 719 1.56 -18.71 15.05
CA ARG A 719 2.20 -19.61 16.01
C ARG A 719 1.18 -20.34 16.88
N GLY A 720 0.09 -19.66 17.28
CA GLY A 720 -1.02 -20.27 17.99
C GLY A 720 -1.76 -21.35 17.19
N ILE A 721 -2.10 -21.07 15.93
CA ILE A 721 -2.78 -22.04 15.05
C ILE A 721 -1.83 -23.20 14.70
N MET A 722 -0.52 -22.97 14.57
CA MET A 722 0.47 -24.03 14.37
C MET A 722 0.82 -24.80 15.65
N GLU A 723 0.16 -24.51 16.78
CA GLU A 723 0.40 -25.14 18.09
C GLU A 723 1.86 -24.99 18.57
N GLN A 724 2.54 -23.91 18.16
CA GLN A 724 3.90 -23.58 18.61
C GLN A 724 3.89 -22.77 19.91
N ASP A 725 2.90 -21.90 20.06
CA ASP A 725 2.68 -21.04 21.23
C ASP A 725 1.19 -21.13 21.65
N ASN A 726 0.86 -20.75 22.88
CA ASN A 726 -0.54 -20.64 23.31
C ASN A 726 -1.20 -19.39 22.72
N LEU A 727 -2.46 -19.51 22.28
CA LEU A 727 -3.24 -18.34 21.86
C LEU A 727 -3.54 -17.44 23.07
N PRO A 728 -3.32 -16.11 22.96
CA PRO A 728 -3.56 -15.18 24.07
C PRO A 728 -5.06 -14.89 24.28
N VAL A 729 -5.92 -15.35 23.36
CA VAL A 729 -7.37 -15.16 23.39
C VAL A 729 -8.06 -16.46 22.98
N VAL A 730 -9.26 -16.70 23.51
CA VAL A 730 -10.10 -17.83 23.08
C VAL A 730 -10.61 -17.58 21.66
N PRO A 731 -10.50 -18.54 20.74
CA PRO A 731 -11.03 -18.37 19.38
C PRO A 731 -12.53 -18.06 19.33
N PRO A 732 -12.99 -17.28 18.34
CA PRO A 732 -14.41 -16.94 18.20
C PRO A 732 -15.30 -18.19 18.06
N GLY A 733 -16.40 -18.23 18.82
CA GLY A 733 -17.33 -19.37 18.85
C GLY A 733 -16.83 -20.58 19.65
N CYS A 734 -15.70 -20.47 20.35
CA CYS A 734 -15.18 -21.50 21.25
C CYS A 734 -15.35 -21.06 22.72
N SER A 735 -15.34 -22.03 23.64
CA SER A 735 -15.35 -21.77 25.09
C SER A 735 -14.07 -22.33 25.72
N ALA A 736 -13.49 -21.59 26.66
CA ALA A 736 -12.36 -22.06 27.47
C ALA A 736 -12.69 -23.31 28.28
N GLU A 737 -13.97 -23.54 28.57
CA GLU A 737 -14.47 -24.69 29.33
C GLU A 737 -14.60 -25.95 28.46
N LYS A 738 -14.53 -25.82 27.12
CA LYS A 738 -14.70 -26.92 26.15
C LYS A 738 -13.50 -27.00 25.20
N PRO A 739 -12.40 -27.66 25.61
CA PRO A 739 -11.16 -27.70 24.82
C PRO A 739 -11.35 -28.32 23.42
N ASP A 740 -12.29 -29.24 23.25
CA ASP A 740 -12.59 -29.86 21.95
C ASP A 740 -13.03 -28.84 20.89
N THR A 741 -13.75 -27.79 21.29
CA THR A 741 -14.19 -26.72 20.37
C THR A 741 -13.02 -25.88 19.86
N ILE A 742 -11.98 -25.72 20.68
CA ILE A 742 -10.76 -25.01 20.32
C ILE A 742 -9.94 -25.88 19.37
N GLN A 743 -9.84 -27.18 19.63
CA GLN A 743 -9.11 -28.11 18.77
C GLN A 743 -9.76 -28.27 17.38
N ASP A 744 -11.09 -28.33 17.32
CA ASP A 744 -11.84 -28.32 16.04
C ASP A 744 -11.56 -27.04 15.24
N PHE A 745 -11.60 -25.87 15.91
CA PHE A 745 -11.26 -24.61 15.28
C PHE A 745 -9.83 -24.59 14.74
N ILE A 746 -8.83 -25.03 15.54
CA ILE A 746 -7.42 -25.09 15.13
C ILE A 746 -7.27 -26.01 13.90
N THR A 747 -7.95 -27.15 13.89
CA THR A 747 -7.90 -28.10 12.77
C THR A 747 -8.46 -27.48 11.48
N LYS A 748 -9.64 -26.84 11.56
CA LYS A 748 -10.25 -26.13 10.43
C LYS A 748 -9.40 -24.95 9.97
N ALA A 749 -8.82 -24.20 10.90
CA ALA A 749 -7.93 -23.08 10.63
C ALA A 749 -6.66 -23.53 9.88
N LYS A 750 -6.03 -24.64 10.31
CA LYS A 750 -4.87 -25.23 9.62
C LYS A 750 -5.23 -25.62 8.19
N ALA A 751 -6.32 -26.36 8.01
CA ALA A 751 -6.78 -26.78 6.68
C ALA A 751 -7.06 -25.58 5.77
N ALA A 752 -7.70 -24.54 6.31
CA ALA A 752 -7.94 -23.29 5.60
C ALA A 752 -6.63 -22.62 5.16
N LEU A 753 -5.64 -22.45 6.06
CA LEU A 753 -4.36 -21.83 5.72
C LEU A 753 -3.53 -22.62 4.69
N VAL A 754 -3.68 -23.95 4.65
CA VAL A 754 -3.09 -24.82 3.62
C VAL A 754 -3.79 -24.61 2.27
N SER A 755 -5.12 -24.56 2.26
CA SER A 755 -5.90 -24.37 1.02
C SER A 755 -5.52 -23.08 0.29
N VAL A 756 -5.24 -22.00 1.04
CA VAL A 756 -4.80 -20.71 0.50
C VAL A 756 -3.27 -20.55 0.43
N GLY A 757 -2.51 -21.64 0.62
CA GLY A 757 -1.06 -21.69 0.44
C GLY A 757 -0.27 -20.71 1.32
N ILE A 758 -0.79 -20.36 2.49
CA ILE A 758 -0.05 -19.69 3.56
C ILE A 758 0.88 -20.70 4.24
N VAL A 759 0.32 -21.85 4.59
CA VAL A 759 1.09 -23.02 5.05
C VAL A 759 1.50 -23.81 3.80
N ARG A 760 2.79 -24.09 3.67
CA ARG A 760 3.32 -24.91 2.57
C ARG A 760 3.71 -26.28 3.13
N ASP A 761 3.15 -27.35 2.56
CA ASP A 761 3.61 -28.70 2.86
C ASP A 761 4.97 -28.93 2.20
N THR A 762 5.95 -29.34 3.00
CA THR A 762 7.14 -30.01 2.48
C THR A 762 7.01 -31.49 2.76
N VAL A 763 7.02 -32.26 1.67
CA VAL A 763 7.15 -33.72 1.57
C VAL A 763 5.82 -34.50 1.58
N LEU A 764 5.32 -34.81 0.38
CA LEU A 764 4.65 -36.10 0.09
C LEU A 764 5.70 -37.20 0.32
N GLY A 765 5.91 -37.56 1.58
CA GLY A 765 6.76 -38.65 2.01
C GLY A 765 5.94 -39.93 2.02
N ASN A 766 6.49 -40.98 1.43
CA ASN A 766 5.92 -42.32 1.37
C ASN A 766 5.18 -42.73 2.65
N GLY A 767 3.85 -42.73 2.61
CA GLY A 767 2.91 -43.68 3.24
C GLY A 767 3.11 -44.17 4.67
N LYS A 768 4.01 -43.61 5.48
CA LYS A 768 4.34 -44.08 6.82
C LYS A 768 4.68 -42.89 7.72
N ASP A 769 3.68 -42.10 8.08
CA ASP A 769 3.65 -41.37 9.35
C ASP A 769 2.22 -40.84 9.57
N ASN A 770 1.49 -41.49 10.47
CA ASN A 770 0.15 -41.08 10.87
C ASN A 770 0.21 -39.78 11.69
N GLY A 771 -0.34 -38.69 11.15
CA GLY A 771 -1.08 -37.70 11.95
C GLY A 771 -0.32 -36.52 12.57
N LYS A 772 0.95 -36.23 12.22
CA LYS A 772 1.60 -34.96 12.60
C LYS A 772 1.80 -34.03 11.40
N PHE A 773 0.93 -33.02 11.28
CA PHE A 773 1.06 -31.93 10.31
C PHE A 773 2.33 -31.12 10.59
N SER A 774 3.32 -31.13 9.69
CA SER A 774 4.60 -30.39 9.84
C SER A 774 4.71 -29.17 8.90
N GLY A 775 3.59 -28.70 8.36
CA GLY A 775 3.55 -27.55 7.46
C GLY A 775 4.22 -26.31 8.08
N ARG A 776 5.11 -25.65 7.31
CA ARG A 776 5.82 -24.45 7.76
C ARG A 776 5.30 -23.21 7.05
N ILE A 777 5.19 -22.12 7.81
CA ILE A 777 4.97 -20.77 7.28
C ILE A 777 6.36 -20.15 7.09
N VAL A 778 6.61 -19.59 5.91
CA VAL A 778 7.90 -18.94 5.61
C VAL A 778 8.01 -17.65 6.42
N ASP A 779 9.20 -17.33 6.95
CA ASP A 779 9.41 -16.12 7.77
C ASP A 779 8.99 -14.82 7.07
N SER A 780 9.16 -14.74 5.75
CA SER A 780 8.68 -13.59 4.95
C SER A 780 7.16 -13.42 5.03
N ASP A 781 6.42 -14.52 5.14
CA ASP A 781 4.95 -14.55 5.14
C ASP A 781 4.40 -14.33 6.58
N MET A 782 5.21 -14.56 7.62
CA MET A 782 4.84 -14.42 9.04
C MET A 782 4.44 -12.99 9.44
N HIS A 783 4.96 -12.00 8.70
CA HIS A 783 4.74 -10.58 8.96
C HIS A 783 4.00 -9.86 7.82
N ASP A 784 3.51 -10.61 6.82
CA ASP A 784 2.84 -10.05 5.64
C ASP A 784 1.32 -10.06 5.81
N VAL A 785 0.82 -8.99 6.45
CA VAL A 785 -0.61 -8.81 6.68
C VAL A 785 -1.39 -8.61 5.38
N GLY A 786 -0.80 -7.90 4.41
CA GLY A 786 -1.41 -7.71 3.10
C GLY A 786 -1.67 -9.04 2.40
N ARG A 787 -0.70 -9.96 2.41
CA ARG A 787 -0.87 -11.31 1.87
C ARG A 787 -1.91 -12.11 2.64
N PHE A 788 -1.91 -12.08 3.98
CA PHE A 788 -2.93 -12.74 4.78
C PHE A 788 -4.35 -12.32 4.39
N LEU A 789 -4.63 -11.01 4.37
CA LEU A 789 -5.97 -10.49 4.03
C LEU A 789 -6.39 -10.84 2.60
N ASN A 790 -5.46 -10.78 1.66
CA ASN A 790 -5.72 -11.13 0.27
C ASN A 790 -6.00 -12.63 0.07
N ARG A 791 -5.40 -13.50 0.89
CA ARG A 791 -5.66 -14.94 0.90
C ARG A 791 -6.95 -15.31 1.61
N LEU A 792 -7.28 -14.56 2.66
CA LEU A 792 -8.48 -14.75 3.47
C LEU A 792 -9.76 -14.66 2.62
N LEU A 793 -9.79 -13.79 1.61
CA LEU A 793 -10.92 -13.70 0.66
C LEU A 793 -11.20 -15.02 -0.10
N GLY A 794 -10.22 -15.92 -0.24
CA GLY A 794 -10.43 -17.21 -0.91
C GLY A 794 -11.07 -18.30 -0.08
N LEU A 795 -11.40 -18.01 1.18
CA LEU A 795 -11.95 -18.99 2.10
C LEU A 795 -13.48 -18.93 2.14
N PRO A 796 -14.16 -20.03 2.51
CA PRO A 796 -15.58 -20.00 2.82
C PRO A 796 -15.90 -18.95 3.92
N PRO A 797 -17.05 -18.24 3.83
CA PRO A 797 -17.38 -17.12 4.72
C PRO A 797 -17.29 -17.41 6.23
N ASP A 798 -17.72 -18.59 6.68
CA ASP A 798 -17.68 -18.97 8.10
C ASP A 798 -16.24 -18.98 8.67
N ILE A 799 -15.36 -19.82 8.10
CA ILE A 799 -13.97 -19.92 8.57
C ILE A 799 -13.19 -18.62 8.32
N GLN A 800 -13.51 -17.91 7.23
CA GLN A 800 -12.97 -16.60 6.92
C GLN A 800 -13.21 -15.61 8.06
N ASN A 801 -14.47 -15.49 8.49
CA ASN A 801 -14.89 -14.56 9.53
C ASN A 801 -14.25 -14.90 10.88
N ARG A 802 -14.23 -16.18 11.25
CA ARG A 802 -13.65 -16.62 12.53
C ARG A 802 -12.13 -16.42 12.59
N LEU A 803 -11.39 -16.72 11.52
CA LEU A 803 -9.95 -16.43 11.44
C LEU A 803 -9.67 -14.94 11.55
N PHE A 804 -10.49 -14.14 10.88
CA PHE A 804 -10.35 -12.70 10.91
C PHE A 804 -10.59 -12.13 12.31
N GLU A 805 -11.69 -12.53 12.96
CA GLU A 805 -12.03 -12.12 14.33
C GLU A 805 -10.96 -12.51 15.33
N LEU A 806 -10.35 -13.69 15.20
CA LEU A 806 -9.21 -14.10 16.03
C LEU A 806 -8.03 -13.12 15.89
N PHE A 807 -7.67 -12.76 14.65
CA PHE A 807 -6.62 -11.76 14.38
C PHE A 807 -6.92 -10.40 15.03
N ILE A 808 -8.17 -9.94 14.98
CA ILE A 808 -8.60 -8.71 15.64
C ILE A 808 -8.37 -8.77 17.15
N SER A 809 -8.90 -9.81 17.79
CA SER A 809 -8.87 -9.95 19.24
C SER A 809 -7.44 -9.98 19.76
N ILE A 810 -6.53 -10.65 19.05
CA ILE A 810 -5.09 -10.65 19.37
C ILE A 810 -4.50 -9.24 19.22
N LEU A 811 -4.81 -8.54 18.12
CA LEU A 811 -4.32 -7.19 17.89
C LEU A 811 -4.78 -6.23 19.00
N ASP A 812 -6.04 -6.30 19.40
CA ASP A 812 -6.60 -5.44 20.45
C ASP A 812 -5.90 -5.67 21.79
N VAL A 813 -5.63 -6.93 22.17
CA VAL A 813 -4.85 -7.27 23.36
C VAL A 813 -3.42 -6.73 23.28
N LEU A 814 -2.74 -6.86 22.14
CA LEU A 814 -1.37 -6.35 21.98
C LEU A 814 -1.31 -4.81 22.04
N VAL A 815 -2.28 -4.12 21.44
CA VAL A 815 -2.39 -2.66 21.49
C VAL A 815 -2.71 -2.19 22.90
N GLN A 816 -3.60 -2.88 23.63
CA GLN A 816 -3.89 -2.60 25.03
C GLN A 816 -2.65 -2.80 25.90
N ASN A 817 -1.92 -3.91 25.76
CA ASN A 817 -0.69 -4.16 26.49
C ASN A 817 0.38 -3.09 26.20
N ALA A 818 0.55 -2.71 24.94
CA ALA A 818 1.49 -1.64 24.56
C ALA A 818 1.08 -0.26 25.13
N ARG A 819 -0.23 0.00 25.23
CA ARG A 819 -0.76 1.20 25.90
C ARG A 819 -0.45 1.18 27.39
N ILE A 820 -0.64 0.02 28.04
CA ILE A 820 -0.33 -0.17 29.48
C ILE A 820 1.16 0.01 29.76
N GLU A 821 2.02 -0.53 28.89
CA GLU A 821 3.49 -0.43 29.02
C GLU A 821 4.04 0.97 28.65
N GLY A 822 3.22 1.87 28.10
CA GLY A 822 3.66 3.18 27.62
C GLY A 822 4.52 3.12 26.35
N ASN A 823 4.55 1.98 25.67
CA ASN A 823 5.31 1.75 24.44
C ASN A 823 4.56 2.17 23.17
N LEU A 824 3.23 2.40 23.26
CA LEU A 824 2.40 2.83 22.14
C LEU A 824 2.75 4.28 21.72
N ASP A 825 3.29 4.44 20.51
CA ASP A 825 3.47 5.77 19.90
C ASP A 825 2.10 6.36 19.52
N SER A 826 1.60 7.24 20.37
CA SER A 826 0.33 7.92 20.19
C SER A 826 0.43 9.25 19.41
N GLY A 827 1.62 9.57 18.86
CA GLY A 827 1.88 10.87 18.26
C GLY A 827 2.04 11.95 19.32
N ILE A 828 1.30 13.05 19.21
CA ILE A 828 1.31 14.12 20.21
C ILE A 828 0.56 13.65 21.47
N VAL A 829 1.24 13.71 22.62
CA VAL A 829 0.66 13.34 23.91
C VAL A 829 -0.04 14.53 24.54
N ASP A 830 -1.34 14.40 24.81
CA ASP A 830 -2.10 15.39 25.57
C ASP A 830 -1.79 15.29 27.06
N MET A 831 -1.23 16.37 27.59
CA MET A 831 -1.02 16.52 29.03
C MET A 831 -2.31 17.03 29.64
N LYS A 832 -3.04 16.14 30.30
CA LYS A 832 -4.26 16.48 31.05
C LYS A 832 -3.93 16.70 32.51
N ALA A 833 -4.48 17.78 33.06
CA ALA A 833 -4.47 18.12 34.47
C ALA A 833 -5.72 18.96 34.75
N ASN A 834 -6.12 19.06 36.01
CA ASN A 834 -7.26 19.88 36.41
C ASN A 834 -6.90 21.37 36.36
N ILE A 835 -5.64 21.69 36.67
CA ILE A 835 -5.08 23.04 36.57
C ILE A 835 -3.75 22.95 35.81
N ILE A 836 -3.56 23.83 34.82
CA ILE A 836 -2.33 23.99 34.04
C ILE A 836 -2.01 25.48 34.01
N GLU A 837 -0.98 25.87 34.77
CA GLU A 837 -0.56 27.26 34.89
C GLU A 837 0.86 27.45 34.35
N LEU A 838 1.05 28.53 33.58
CA LEU A 838 2.36 28.95 33.12
C LEU A 838 3.13 29.59 34.29
N GLN A 839 4.34 29.11 34.54
CA GLN A 839 5.20 29.61 35.60
C GLN A 839 6.19 30.64 35.05
N GLY A 840 6.07 31.88 35.53
CA GLY A 840 6.97 32.98 35.14
C GLY A 840 6.87 33.34 33.65
N ASN A 841 7.87 34.09 33.16
CA ASN A 841 7.94 34.46 31.75
C ASN A 841 8.64 33.36 30.93
N PRO A 842 8.09 32.99 29.77
CA PRO A 842 8.74 32.04 28.86
C PRO A 842 10.12 32.53 28.44
N LYS A 843 11.11 31.63 28.39
CA LYS A 843 12.49 31.98 28.05
C LYS A 843 12.77 31.73 26.58
N THR A 844 13.17 32.76 25.84
CA THR A 844 13.65 32.59 24.46
C THR A 844 15.02 31.90 24.49
N VAL A 845 15.13 30.75 23.82
CA VAL A 845 16.37 29.95 23.79
C VAL A 845 17.05 29.97 22.43
N HIS A 846 16.34 30.32 21.36
CA HIS A 846 16.90 30.43 20.02
C HIS A 846 16.04 31.34 19.15
N VAL A 847 16.69 32.05 18.23
CA VAL A 847 16.04 32.89 17.21
C VAL A 847 16.55 32.46 15.84
N ASP A 848 15.64 32.04 14.97
CA ASP A 848 15.98 31.63 13.61
C ASP A 848 16.35 32.84 12.76
N GLN A 849 17.58 32.85 12.25
CA GLN A 849 18.13 33.98 11.50
C GLN A 849 17.37 34.29 10.19
N MET A 850 16.68 33.30 9.62
CA MET A 850 16.02 33.43 8.31
C MET A 850 14.57 33.92 8.42
N SER A 851 13.86 33.48 9.46
CA SER A 851 12.43 33.74 9.65
C SER A 851 12.13 34.68 10.81
N GLY A 852 13.08 34.92 11.72
CA GLY A 852 12.86 35.62 12.98
C GLY A 852 11.98 34.84 13.97
N ALA A 853 11.65 33.59 13.67
CA ALA A 853 10.82 32.76 14.53
C ALA A 853 11.60 32.32 15.78
N LEU A 854 10.91 32.30 16.92
CA LEU A 854 11.51 32.02 18.22
C LEU A 854 11.34 30.54 18.60
N THR A 855 12.34 30.01 19.29
CA THR A 855 12.24 28.81 20.13
C THR A 855 12.15 29.25 21.57
N VAL A 856 11.10 28.82 22.27
CA VAL A 856 10.78 29.32 23.61
C VAL A 856 10.61 28.14 24.57
N LEU A 857 11.26 28.22 25.73
CA LEU A 857 11.08 27.29 26.83
C LEU A 857 9.97 27.80 27.75
N PHE A 858 8.90 27.01 27.85
CA PHE A 858 7.79 27.23 28.75
C PHE A 858 7.90 26.28 29.95
N THR A 859 7.66 26.79 31.15
CA THR A 859 7.58 25.98 32.37
C THR A 859 6.16 26.02 32.88
N PHE A 860 5.54 24.84 33.06
CA PHE A 860 4.17 24.72 33.54
C PHE A 860 4.12 24.01 34.88
N THR A 861 3.18 24.44 35.71
CA THR A 861 2.76 23.72 36.90
C THR A 861 1.46 22.99 36.59
N LEU A 862 1.46 21.66 36.70
CA LEU A 862 0.30 20.81 36.47
C LEU A 862 -0.23 20.27 37.80
N ASP A 863 -1.48 20.57 38.14
CA ASP A 863 -2.19 19.93 39.26
C ASP A 863 -3.15 18.87 38.71
N ARG A 864 -2.84 17.60 38.96
CA ARG A 864 -3.63 16.44 38.52
C ARG A 864 -4.52 15.85 39.61
N GLY A 865 -4.57 16.49 40.77
CA GLY A 865 -5.27 15.93 41.92
C GLY A 865 -6.77 16.03 41.78
N ILE A 866 -7.49 15.02 42.28
CA ILE A 866 -8.95 15.02 42.30
C ILE A 866 -9.41 15.34 43.72
N THR A 867 -10.19 16.42 43.88
CA THR A 867 -10.76 16.79 45.18
C THR A 867 -11.81 15.78 45.63
N TRP A 868 -12.11 15.79 46.92
CA TRP A 868 -13.15 14.92 47.48
C TRP A 868 -14.52 15.14 46.82
N GLU A 869 -14.89 16.38 46.55
CA GLU A 869 -16.17 16.75 45.92
C GLU A 869 -16.27 16.18 44.51
N SER A 870 -15.19 16.27 43.74
CA SER A 870 -15.11 15.73 42.38
C SER A 870 -15.20 14.20 42.37
N ALA A 871 -14.45 13.53 43.26
CA ALA A 871 -14.50 12.07 43.41
C ALA A 871 -15.89 11.58 43.87
N SER A 872 -16.53 12.31 44.78
CA SER A 872 -17.88 11.99 45.25
C SER A 872 -18.92 12.14 44.14
N THR A 873 -18.82 13.20 43.35
CA THR A 873 -19.71 13.43 42.20
C THR A 873 -19.60 12.32 41.16
N MET A 874 -18.38 11.86 40.84
CA MET A 874 -18.16 10.73 39.92
C MET A 874 -18.87 9.45 40.37
N LEU A 875 -18.85 9.18 41.69
CA LEU A 875 -19.52 8.02 42.26
C LEU A 875 -21.05 8.16 42.20
N ASP A 876 -21.57 9.36 42.43
CA ASP A 876 -23.02 9.64 42.43
C ASP A 876 -23.61 9.64 41.02
N GLU A 877 -22.92 10.19 40.03
CA GLU A 877 -23.30 10.11 38.61
C GLU A 877 -23.38 8.66 38.14
N LYS A 878 -22.38 7.84 38.48
CA LYS A 878 -22.37 6.42 38.13
C LYS A 878 -23.49 5.61 38.78
N LYS A 879 -23.90 5.98 39.99
CA LYS A 879 -25.09 5.40 40.64
C LYS A 879 -26.39 5.82 39.97
N LYS A 880 -26.49 7.06 39.47
CA LYS A 880 -27.67 7.58 38.76
C LYS A 880 -27.87 6.93 37.39
N ASP A 881 -26.79 6.55 36.70
CA ASP A 881 -26.86 5.90 35.39
C ASP A 881 -27.38 4.44 35.43
N GLY A 882 -27.67 3.87 36.60
CA GLY A 882 -28.17 2.50 36.74
C GLY A 882 -27.13 1.39 36.45
N LEU A 883 -25.86 1.77 36.23
CA LEU A 883 -24.72 0.87 36.00
C LEU A 883 -23.89 0.57 37.27
N GLY A 884 -24.36 0.95 38.46
CA GLY A 884 -23.61 0.81 39.70
C GLY A 884 -23.47 -0.64 40.17
N SER A 885 -22.23 -1.12 40.32
CA SER A 885 -21.92 -2.41 40.93
C SER A 885 -21.99 -2.32 42.46
N ALA A 886 -22.36 -3.41 43.13
CA ALA A 886 -22.29 -3.48 44.60
C ALA A 886 -20.85 -3.29 45.13
N SER A 887 -19.84 -3.47 44.27
CA SER A 887 -18.43 -3.26 44.59
C SER A 887 -17.95 -1.83 44.30
N ASP A 888 -18.79 -0.90 43.86
CA ASP A 888 -18.37 0.49 43.62
C ASP A 888 -18.27 1.27 44.93
N GLY A 889 -17.23 2.10 45.08
CA GLY A 889 -17.08 3.00 46.22
C GLY A 889 -15.63 3.29 46.61
N PHE A 890 -15.44 3.87 47.80
CA PHE A 890 -14.14 4.22 48.33
C PHE A 890 -13.48 3.06 49.08
N TYR A 891 -12.15 3.00 49.03
CA TYR A 891 -11.33 1.90 49.51
C TYR A 891 -10.09 2.44 50.23
N GLU A 892 -9.69 1.75 51.31
CA GLU A 892 -8.48 2.00 52.11
C GLU A 892 -7.49 0.85 51.90
N SER A 893 -6.19 1.11 51.80
CA SER A 893 -5.18 0.05 51.66
C SER A 893 -5.13 -0.84 52.92
N ARG A 894 -5.06 -2.17 52.72
CA ARG A 894 -4.98 -3.11 53.85
C ARG A 894 -3.61 -3.09 54.55
N ARG A 895 -2.56 -2.82 53.77
CA ARG A 895 -1.20 -2.67 54.28
C ARG A 895 -0.89 -1.18 54.36
N GLU A 896 -0.25 -0.80 55.45
CA GLU A 896 0.50 0.45 55.51
C GLU A 896 1.78 0.26 54.68
N TRP A 897 2.01 1.19 53.76
CA TRP A 897 3.24 1.20 52.98
C TRP A 897 3.85 2.58 53.10
N LEU A 898 5.14 2.63 53.48
CA LEU A 898 5.91 3.87 53.65
C LEU A 898 5.32 4.84 54.68
N GLY A 899 4.71 4.30 55.74
CA GLY A 899 4.26 5.03 56.92
C GLY A 899 2.81 5.54 56.89
N ARG A 900 2.00 5.13 55.90
CA ARG A 900 0.60 5.57 55.77
C ARG A 900 -0.28 4.56 55.04
N ARG A 901 -1.60 4.73 55.20
CA ARG A 901 -2.63 4.03 54.41
C ARG A 901 -3.08 4.91 53.25
N HIS A 902 -3.35 4.29 52.11
CA HIS A 902 -3.73 4.97 50.88
C HIS A 902 -5.22 4.79 50.58
N PHE A 903 -5.83 5.81 50.02
CA PHE A 903 -7.24 5.89 49.71
C PHE A 903 -7.45 5.93 48.19
N ILE A 904 -8.41 5.15 47.70
CA ILE A 904 -8.78 5.10 46.28
C ILE A 904 -10.30 5.02 46.11
N LEU A 905 -10.77 5.46 44.95
CA LEU A 905 -12.15 5.27 44.50
C LEU A 905 -12.12 4.22 43.40
N ALA A 906 -12.97 3.21 43.49
CA ALA A 906 -13.05 2.15 42.50
C ALA A 906 -14.49 2.00 41.99
N PHE A 907 -14.64 1.86 40.68
CA PHE A 907 -15.92 1.57 40.04
C PHE A 907 -15.75 0.63 38.84
N GLU A 908 -16.76 -0.20 38.58
CA GLU A 908 -16.73 -1.21 37.53
C GLU A 908 -16.66 -0.57 36.12
N SER A 909 -15.80 -1.13 35.27
CA SER A 909 -15.62 -0.70 33.87
C SER A 909 -16.67 -1.34 32.96
N SER A 910 -16.65 -0.98 31.67
CA SER A 910 -17.52 -1.59 30.65
C SER A 910 -17.24 -3.09 30.44
N ALA A 911 -16.06 -3.57 30.85
CA ALA A 911 -15.72 -4.98 30.89
C ALA A 911 -15.99 -5.56 32.29
N SER A 912 -16.86 -6.58 32.36
CA SER A 912 -17.29 -7.17 33.64
C SER A 912 -16.12 -7.67 34.50
N GLY A 913 -16.11 -7.33 35.78
CA GLY A 913 -15.10 -7.79 36.74
C GLY A 913 -13.80 -6.97 36.80
N MET A 914 -13.67 -5.93 35.97
CA MET A 914 -12.54 -4.98 35.98
C MET A 914 -12.95 -3.64 36.58
N PHE A 915 -12.14 -3.10 37.48
CA PHE A 915 -12.42 -1.86 38.21
C PHE A 915 -11.46 -0.76 37.79
N LYS A 916 -12.01 0.39 37.41
CA LYS A 916 -11.28 1.64 37.23
C LYS A 916 -10.94 2.22 38.59
N ILE A 917 -9.68 2.63 38.75
CA ILE A 917 -9.16 3.11 40.03
C ILE A 917 -8.83 4.59 39.92
N VAL A 918 -9.40 5.40 40.79
CA VAL A 918 -9.14 6.83 40.90
C VAL A 918 -8.38 7.10 42.19
N ARG A 919 -7.31 7.89 42.11
CA ARG A 919 -6.47 8.27 43.26
C ARG A 919 -6.53 9.78 43.53
N PRO A 920 -6.42 10.23 44.79
CA PRO A 920 -6.38 11.65 45.13
C PRO A 920 -5.29 12.43 44.39
N ALA A 921 -4.08 11.84 44.28
CA ALA A 921 -2.91 12.52 43.75
C ALA A 921 -2.84 12.63 42.22
N VAL A 922 -3.29 11.59 41.50
CA VAL A 922 -3.05 11.45 40.05
C VAL A 922 -4.32 11.23 39.23
N GLY A 923 -5.47 11.16 39.89
CA GLY A 923 -6.76 10.90 39.28
C GLY A 923 -6.93 9.47 38.78
N GLU A 924 -7.67 9.30 37.68
CA GLU A 924 -7.97 8.00 37.09
C GLU A 924 -6.69 7.29 36.61
N SER A 925 -6.48 6.10 37.12
CA SER A 925 -5.38 5.20 36.77
C SER A 925 -5.62 4.60 35.40
N VAL A 926 -4.62 4.65 34.52
CA VAL A 926 -4.67 3.99 33.20
C VAL A 926 -4.84 2.47 33.32
N ARG A 927 -4.35 1.88 34.42
CA ARG A 927 -4.49 0.46 34.72
C ARG A 927 -5.75 0.19 35.53
N GLU A 928 -6.64 -0.61 34.95
CA GLU A 928 -7.78 -1.23 35.64
C GLU A 928 -7.31 -2.40 36.52
N MET A 929 -8.08 -2.71 37.56
CA MET A 929 -7.75 -3.72 38.55
C MET A 929 -8.86 -4.79 38.62
N PRO A 930 -8.54 -6.08 38.50
CA PRO A 930 -9.52 -7.14 38.71
C PRO A 930 -10.10 -7.09 40.13
N LEU A 931 -11.37 -7.46 40.29
CA LEU A 931 -12.04 -7.47 41.61
C LEU A 931 -11.27 -8.27 42.68
N ALA A 932 -10.68 -9.41 42.30
CA ALA A 932 -9.87 -10.23 43.19
C ALA A 932 -8.62 -9.49 43.70
N GLU A 933 -7.93 -8.76 42.83
CA GLU A 933 -6.77 -7.95 43.18
C GLU A 933 -7.16 -6.76 44.07
N LEU A 934 -8.28 -6.10 43.75
CA LEU A 934 -8.82 -4.97 44.53
C LEU A 934 -9.14 -5.39 45.97
N LYS A 935 -9.87 -6.50 46.15
CA LYS A 935 -10.24 -7.04 47.47
C LYS A 935 -9.03 -7.53 48.28
N ASN A 936 -7.98 -8.00 47.61
CA ASN A 936 -6.74 -8.43 48.26
C ASN A 936 -5.91 -7.24 48.75
N LYS A 937 -5.84 -6.16 47.99
CA LYS A 937 -4.99 -4.99 48.30
C LYS A 937 -5.69 -3.95 49.16
N TYR A 938 -7.00 -3.80 49.01
CA TYR A 938 -7.79 -2.74 49.64
C TYR A 938 -9.02 -3.29 50.37
N ARG A 939 -9.53 -2.49 51.31
CA ARG A 939 -10.75 -2.74 52.07
C ARG A 939 -11.75 -1.62 51.76
N LYS A 940 -12.96 -1.99 51.35
CA LYS A 940 -14.04 -1.03 51.08
C LYS A 940 -14.41 -0.28 52.36
N ILE A 941 -14.62 1.03 52.26
CA ILE A 941 -14.98 1.91 53.37
C ILE A 941 -16.49 2.14 53.32
N SER A 942 -17.18 1.88 54.43
CA SER A 942 -18.62 2.14 54.58
C SER A 942 -18.92 3.54 55.14
N LEU A 943 -18.03 4.09 55.96
CA LEU A 943 -18.14 5.44 56.53
C LEU A 943 -17.52 6.49 55.58
N LEU A 944 -18.37 7.34 55.00
CA LEU A 944 -17.95 8.41 54.09
C LEU A 944 -17.03 9.44 54.76
N GLU A 945 -17.21 9.77 56.04
CA GLU A 945 -16.32 10.70 56.75
C GLU A 945 -14.87 10.20 56.83
N LYS A 946 -14.69 8.89 57.09
CA LYS A 946 -13.36 8.27 57.11
C LYS A 946 -12.72 8.31 55.71
N ALA A 947 -13.51 8.05 54.68
CA ALA A 947 -13.03 8.14 53.30
C ALA A 947 -12.67 9.58 52.94
N ARG A 948 -13.46 10.57 53.36
CA ARG A 948 -13.22 12.01 53.15
C ARG A 948 -11.91 12.47 53.77
N SER A 949 -11.77 12.26 55.07
CA SER A 949 -10.58 12.70 55.81
C SER A 949 -9.31 12.05 55.25
N GLY A 950 -9.35 10.75 54.93
CA GLY A 950 -8.22 10.06 54.31
C GLY A 950 -7.89 10.52 52.90
N TRP A 951 -8.91 10.85 52.11
CA TRP A 951 -8.74 11.39 50.75
C TRP A 951 -8.15 12.79 50.76
N GLU A 952 -8.67 13.68 51.61
CA GLU A 952 -8.20 15.06 51.76
C GLU A 952 -6.76 15.12 52.28
N ASP A 953 -6.39 14.25 53.24
CA ASP A 953 -5.02 14.14 53.74
C ASP A 953 -4.05 13.67 52.63
N GLU A 954 -4.39 12.61 51.89
CA GLU A 954 -3.56 12.14 50.79
C GLU A 954 -3.49 13.15 49.62
N TYR A 955 -4.59 13.86 49.36
CA TYR A 955 -4.65 14.94 48.39
C TYR A 955 -3.70 16.09 48.76
N GLU A 956 -3.66 16.48 50.03
CA GLU A 956 -2.82 17.60 50.46
C GLU A 956 -1.34 17.21 50.53
N VAL A 957 -1.03 16.04 51.07
CA VAL A 957 0.35 15.59 51.20
C VAL A 957 0.99 15.31 49.84
N SER A 958 0.22 14.80 48.88
CA SER A 958 0.72 14.50 47.53
C SER A 958 1.15 15.74 46.73
N SER A 959 0.80 16.96 47.16
CA SER A 959 1.28 18.21 46.57
C SER A 959 2.80 18.36 46.67
N LYS A 960 3.40 17.92 47.79
CA LYS A 960 4.83 18.11 48.12
C LYS A 960 5.59 16.80 48.19
N GLN A 961 4.91 15.67 48.41
CA GLN A 961 5.55 14.39 48.67
C GLN A 961 5.27 13.38 47.56
N CYS A 962 6.31 12.67 47.13
CA CYS A 962 6.16 11.56 46.19
C CYS A 962 5.45 10.36 46.83
N MET A 963 4.92 9.46 46.00
CA MET A 963 4.26 8.25 46.49
C MET A 963 5.19 7.30 47.25
N HIS A 964 6.51 7.45 47.09
CA HIS A 964 7.52 6.70 47.85
C HIS A 964 7.73 7.20 49.29
N GLY A 965 6.94 8.17 49.75
CA GLY A 965 6.97 8.64 51.13
C GLY A 965 8.20 9.49 51.45
N PRO A 966 8.46 9.74 52.75
CA PRO A 966 9.48 10.69 53.18
C PRO A 966 10.90 10.13 53.03
N ASN A 967 11.05 8.80 53.08
CA ASN A 967 12.32 8.10 52.98
C ASN A 967 12.68 7.72 51.52
N CYS A 968 12.19 8.47 50.53
CA CYS A 968 12.47 8.17 49.14
C CYS A 968 13.97 8.30 48.85
N LYS A 969 14.59 7.26 48.26
CA LYS A 969 16.01 7.26 47.86
C LYS A 969 16.40 8.40 46.89
N LEU A 970 15.41 8.98 46.20
CA LEU A 970 15.58 10.08 45.25
C LEU A 970 15.29 11.46 45.88
N GLY A 971 14.89 11.50 47.15
CA GLY A 971 14.61 12.72 47.91
C GLY A 971 13.67 13.69 47.18
N ASN A 972 14.04 14.98 47.20
CA ASN A 972 13.25 16.06 46.60
C ASN A 972 13.12 15.97 45.07
N PHE A 973 14.00 15.22 44.40
CA PHE A 973 14.00 15.02 42.95
C PHE A 973 13.00 13.93 42.51
N CYS A 974 12.37 13.21 43.45
CA CYS A 974 11.32 12.26 43.12
C CYS A 974 9.99 12.97 42.86
N THR A 975 9.55 12.99 41.60
CA THR A 975 8.23 13.52 41.21
C THR A 975 7.18 12.41 41.03
N VAL A 976 7.53 11.15 41.31
CA VAL A 976 6.66 10.00 41.06
C VAL A 976 5.46 10.03 42.00
N GLY A 977 4.26 10.10 41.42
CA GLY A 977 3.00 10.14 42.16
C GLY A 977 2.75 11.43 42.95
N ARG A 978 3.51 12.51 42.67
CA ARG A 978 3.16 13.85 43.15
C ARG A 978 1.96 14.39 42.37
N ARG A 979 1.10 15.12 43.07
CA ARG A 979 -0.07 15.83 42.55
C ARG A 979 0.33 17.00 41.66
N ILE A 980 1.22 17.83 42.20
CA ILE A 980 1.78 18.99 41.51
C ILE A 980 3.06 18.56 40.82
N GLN A 981 3.12 18.79 39.51
CA GLN A 981 4.28 18.48 38.70
C GLN A 981 4.69 19.69 37.87
N GLU A 982 5.96 20.06 37.99
CA GLU A 982 6.58 20.99 37.06
C GLU A 982 6.95 20.26 35.76
N VAL A 983 6.57 20.84 34.64
CA VAL A 983 6.79 20.32 33.29
C VAL A 983 7.37 21.41 32.41
N ASN A 984 8.50 21.10 31.79
CA ASN A 984 9.20 22.01 30.89
C ASN A 984 8.93 21.61 29.43
N VAL A 985 8.45 22.55 28.62
CA VAL A 985 8.08 22.32 27.23
C VAL A 985 8.76 23.34 26.34
N LEU A 986 9.54 22.84 25.38
CA LEU A 986 10.15 23.67 24.37
C LEU A 986 9.19 23.80 23.18
N GLY A 987 8.63 24.99 23.00
CA GLY A 987 7.70 25.33 21.93
C GLY A 987 8.31 26.30 20.91
N GLY A 988 7.53 26.63 19.89
CA GLY A 988 8.00 27.45 18.78
C GLY A 988 8.74 26.60 17.75
N LEU A 989 9.84 27.13 17.20
CA LEU A 989 10.58 26.48 16.13
C LEU A 989 11.59 25.45 16.69
N ILE A 990 11.45 24.17 16.35
CA ILE A 990 12.19 23.08 17.01
C ILE A 990 13.28 22.47 16.11
N LEU A 991 13.08 22.45 14.79
CA LEU A 991 14.03 21.84 13.86
C LEU A 991 15.46 22.41 13.90
N PRO A 992 15.70 23.74 14.07
CA PRO A 992 17.06 24.29 14.20
C PRO A 992 17.80 23.86 15.46
N VAL A 993 17.08 23.38 16.48
CA VAL A 993 17.64 23.03 17.78
C VAL A 993 17.58 21.53 18.04
N TRP A 994 17.00 20.76 17.11
CA TRP A 994 16.75 19.33 17.27
C TRP A 994 18.01 18.53 17.62
N GLY A 995 19.10 18.73 16.86
CA GLY A 995 20.36 18.03 17.09
C GLY A 995 20.97 18.33 18.47
N THR A 996 20.85 19.58 18.91
CA THR A 996 21.31 20.02 20.24
C THR A 996 20.50 19.37 21.35
N ILE A 997 19.17 19.30 21.20
CA ILE A 997 18.28 18.66 22.16
C ILE A 997 18.52 17.15 22.21
N GLU A 998 18.66 16.47 21.06
CA GLU A 998 18.94 15.03 21.03
C GLU A 998 20.27 14.72 21.76
N LYS A 999 21.29 15.56 21.55
CA LYS A 999 22.57 15.47 22.26
C LYS A 999 22.38 15.68 23.78
N ALA A 1000 21.62 16.68 24.21
CA ALA A 1000 21.36 16.94 25.64
C ALA A 1000 20.59 15.78 26.31
N LEU A 1001 19.59 15.22 25.61
CA LEU A 1001 18.79 14.09 26.11
C LEU A 1001 19.56 12.77 26.14
N SER A 1002 20.48 12.54 25.19
CA SER A 1002 21.32 11.33 25.17
C SER A 1002 22.21 11.17 26.41
N LYS A 1003 22.58 12.29 27.06
CA LYS A 1003 23.40 12.33 28.28
C LYS A 1003 22.62 11.89 29.54
N GLN A 1004 21.30 11.70 29.45
CA GLN A 1004 20.45 11.41 30.61
C GLN A 1004 20.56 9.96 31.09
N ALA A 1005 20.51 9.74 32.41
CA ALA A 1005 20.68 8.40 33.00
C ALA A 1005 19.47 7.48 32.78
N ARG A 1006 18.25 8.02 32.75
CA ARG A 1006 17.01 7.22 32.57
C ARG A 1006 16.68 7.04 31.09
N LEU A 1007 16.47 5.79 30.66
CA LEU A 1007 16.02 5.45 29.30
C LEU A 1007 14.75 6.22 28.88
N SER A 1008 13.78 6.40 29.78
CA SER A 1008 12.56 7.16 29.51
C SER A 1008 12.78 8.67 29.31
N HIS A 1009 13.90 9.21 29.80
CA HIS A 1009 14.30 10.62 29.61
C HIS A 1009 15.16 10.82 28.35
N ARG A 1010 15.65 9.73 27.72
CA ARG A 1010 16.42 9.80 26.46
C ARG A 1010 15.53 9.93 25.22
N ARG A 1011 14.23 9.63 25.34
CA ARG A 1011 13.28 9.66 24.22
C ARG A 1011 12.66 11.05 24.07
N LEU A 1012 12.69 11.59 22.86
CA LEU A 1012 11.94 12.78 22.48
C LEU A 1012 10.43 12.50 22.55
N ARG A 1013 9.70 13.35 23.26
CA ARG A 1013 8.25 13.26 23.39
C ARG A 1013 7.63 14.59 23.01
N VAL A 1014 6.71 14.57 22.06
CA VAL A 1014 5.93 15.75 21.68
C VAL A 1014 4.70 15.80 22.57
N VAL A 1015 4.52 16.92 23.25
CA VAL A 1015 3.39 17.14 24.16
C VAL A 1015 2.56 18.31 23.70
N ARG A 1016 1.27 18.24 24.01
CA ARG A 1016 0.32 19.35 23.88
C ARG A 1016 -0.31 19.61 25.23
N LEU A 1017 -0.47 20.89 25.54
CA LEU A 1017 -1.08 21.39 26.76
C LEU A 1017 -1.92 22.63 26.44
N GLU A 1018 -2.97 22.81 27.23
CA GLU A 1018 -3.90 23.93 27.17
C GLU A 1018 -3.97 24.50 28.59
N THR A 1019 -3.55 25.75 28.76
CA THR A 1019 -3.56 26.42 30.05
C THR A 1019 -4.98 26.65 30.53
N THR A 1020 -5.23 26.51 31.83
CA THR A 1020 -6.59 26.55 32.38
C THR A 1020 -7.11 27.97 32.61
N ALA A 1021 -6.20 28.94 32.78
CA ALA A 1021 -6.57 30.33 33.04
C ALA A 1021 -7.01 31.09 31.78
N ASP A 1022 -6.30 30.89 30.66
CA ASP A 1022 -6.43 31.68 29.43
C ASP A 1022 -6.68 30.82 28.17
N ASN A 1023 -6.82 29.50 28.32
CA ASN A 1023 -7.02 28.54 27.21
C ASN A 1023 -5.95 28.65 26.10
N GLN A 1024 -4.74 29.06 26.46
CA GLN A 1024 -3.63 29.12 25.53
C GLN A 1024 -3.11 27.70 25.25
N ARG A 1025 -3.06 27.35 23.97
CA ARG A 1025 -2.62 26.03 23.52
C ARG A 1025 -1.17 26.07 23.11
N ILE A 1026 -0.38 25.16 23.68
CA ILE A 1026 1.05 25.06 23.43
C ILE A 1026 1.39 23.63 23.03
N VAL A 1027 2.17 23.50 21.97
CA VAL A 1027 2.68 22.23 21.46
C VAL A 1027 4.18 22.34 21.37
N GLY A 1028 4.90 21.34 21.87
CA GLY A 1028 6.34 21.38 21.93
C GLY A 1028 6.97 20.07 22.37
N LEU A 1029 8.29 20.09 22.51
CA LEU A 1029 9.06 18.97 23.05
C LEU A 1029 9.08 19.02 24.57
N LEU A 1030 8.74 17.90 25.19
CA LEU A 1030 8.90 17.72 26.64
C LEU A 1030 10.39 17.61 26.99
N VAL A 1031 10.88 18.56 27.77
CA VAL A 1031 12.24 18.56 28.31
C VAL A 1031 12.18 18.07 29.76
N PRO A 1032 12.82 16.93 30.10
CA PRO A 1032 12.91 16.49 31.49
C PRO A 1032 13.62 17.54 32.35
N ASN A 1033 13.18 17.78 33.58
CA ASN A 1033 13.76 18.81 34.46
C ASN A 1033 15.29 18.67 34.61
N ALA A 1034 15.79 17.42 34.66
CA ALA A 1034 17.22 17.12 34.73
C ALA A 1034 18.03 17.48 33.46
N ALA A 1035 17.37 17.78 32.35
CA ALA A 1035 17.98 18.16 31.07
C ALA A 1035 17.83 19.66 30.76
N VAL A 1036 17.00 20.40 31.50
CA VAL A 1036 16.69 21.82 31.21
C VAL A 1036 17.96 22.68 31.21
N GLU A 1037 18.79 22.54 32.23
CA GLU A 1037 20.02 23.34 32.35
C GLU A 1037 21.02 23.03 31.22
N THR A 1038 21.18 21.76 30.86
CA THR A 1038 22.02 21.35 29.72
C THR A 1038 21.49 21.91 28.40
N VAL A 1039 20.16 21.92 28.21
CA VAL A 1039 19.52 22.48 27.02
C VAL A 1039 19.74 23.99 26.94
N LEU A 1040 19.61 24.71 28.06
CA LEU A 1040 19.85 26.17 28.10
C LEU A 1040 21.32 26.54 27.84
N GLN A 1041 22.27 25.76 28.38
CA GLN A 1041 23.70 25.95 28.13
C GLN A 1041 24.06 25.68 26.67
N ASP A 1042 23.62 24.55 26.11
CA ASP A 1042 23.97 24.13 24.76
C ASP A 1042 23.31 25.03 23.67
N LEU A 1043 22.22 25.75 23.99
CA LEU A 1043 21.51 26.65 23.06
C LEU A 1043 21.92 28.12 23.14
N ALA A 1044 22.89 28.47 23.98
CA ALA A 1044 23.36 29.85 24.19
C ALA A 1044 22.20 30.81 24.48
N TRP A 1045 21.59 30.67 25.66
CA TRP A 1045 20.54 31.55 26.16
C TRP A 1045 20.86 33.02 25.83
N VAL A 1046 20.04 33.64 24.98
CA VAL A 1046 20.11 35.07 24.70
C VAL A 1046 19.66 35.74 26.00
N GLN A 1047 20.60 36.29 26.77
CA GLN A 1047 20.25 37.19 27.86
C GLN A 1047 19.40 38.29 27.26
N ASP A 1048 18.18 38.48 27.79
CA ASP A 1048 17.47 39.74 27.63
C ASP A 1048 18.42 40.81 28.18
N ILE A 1049 19.05 41.56 27.28
CA ILE A 1049 19.69 42.83 27.64
C ILE A 1049 18.50 43.73 27.91
N GLU A 1050 18.17 43.90 29.20
CA GLU A 1050 17.38 45.04 29.64
C GLU A 1050 18.14 46.30 29.24
N ASP A 1051 17.69 46.97 28.18
CA ASP A 1051 17.88 48.39 27.91
C ASP A 1051 16.56 49.00 27.42
#